data_AF-A0A1H4KTY1-F1
#
_entry.id   AF-A0A1H4KTY1-F1
#
_cell.length_a   1.000
_cell.length_b   1.000
_cell.length_c   1.000
_cell.angle_alpha   90.00
_cell.angle_beta   90.00
_cell.angle_gamma   90.00
#
_symmetry.space_group_name_H-M   'P 1'
#
loop_
_entity.id
_entity.type
_entity.pdbx_description
1 polymer ?
#
loop_
_entity_poly.entity_id
_entity_poly.type
_entity_poly.pdbx_seq_one_letter_code
_entity_poly.pdbx_strand_id
1 'polypeptide(L)'
;MTDTTAFDWRSFLLRWSGEWADSLPDDEARGEDDEAAWQARWLGFPPASEVRIAAMEERLGRRMPPSYREFLKVSDGWRHAGGFVWLLAGTEGARWHDNESGLADLFEEYLDEDAEPEERQEADLWRRGLQLDVESDITHVLMDPEDVDEDGEWAVYTWASWRASPPERHANFLEFMRDMYREFHSLRARPSDNEPAFANDTTRKLDEQVEEAKLEALRGNWEEALRALDEAKEYGRPRAGGLGDQIRRLLGQTYTVYFDGLVTDPRYAAELLPPLVAEHAAHSYRDDSTLTFHLRGADDDLVSLAYATLDQVRSGTYRYSGIGPFGEAVERARELARWGDTDGAWRTLREALPLWEPLGPDHLAPLGWVADPLLGPLLTPERGRDLLSIPRGGKAGPASSPTVDLDPGDLAWLAEPDPGNNRTSYRFVLVEGVEPADLLRRLGDGDDTMLNEPMTYWEARQRAQQSKREFSSYDDRALMAVGRAGSGWSFAFDGDPAPFSPQRFVSPAASAGVGSRAVVVWCGLRTWHREPFFHLSVGRDGAEQYAFTYAEGAVQQSGEIPSALNPSRFFHDLDDSAEAERSALEAVSGEFGVQLPRHAIVNGRLHTFTTRSWTRPPRDGETYAVIRLHQSAPHPAGSKSTGDDEPGTR
;
A
#
# COMPACT_ATOMS: atom_id res chain seq x y z
N MET A 1 -28.26 -15.20 9.43
CA MET A 1 -29.28 -16.16 9.90
C MET A 1 -28.71 -17.56 9.76
N THR A 2 -28.00 -18.00 10.77
CA THR A 2 -27.42 -19.34 10.89
C THR A 2 -28.23 -20.08 11.93
N ASP A 3 -29.00 -21.08 11.53
CA ASP A 3 -29.74 -21.93 12.45
C ASP A 3 -28.74 -22.83 13.22
N THR A 4 -28.19 -22.29 14.31
CA THR A 4 -27.19 -22.92 15.20
C THR A 4 -27.72 -24.23 15.81
N THR A 5 -29.04 -24.40 15.90
CA THR A 5 -29.67 -25.63 16.42
C THR A 5 -29.64 -26.79 15.43
N ALA A 6 -29.40 -26.53 14.14
CA ALA A 6 -29.29 -27.54 13.10
C ALA A 6 -27.86 -28.07 12.88
N PHE A 7 -26.87 -27.60 13.66
CA PHE A 7 -25.48 -28.03 13.52
C PHE A 7 -25.26 -29.46 14.05
N ASP A 8 -24.64 -30.32 13.25
CA ASP A 8 -24.31 -31.70 13.64
C ASP A 8 -23.04 -31.76 14.50
N TRP A 9 -23.21 -31.44 15.79
CA TRP A 9 -22.17 -31.51 16.81
C TRP A 9 -21.50 -32.89 16.87
N ARG A 10 -22.27 -33.97 16.73
CA ARG A 10 -21.72 -35.33 16.85
C ARG A 10 -20.73 -35.62 15.73
N SER A 11 -21.09 -35.33 14.48
CA SER A 11 -20.19 -35.56 13.35
C SER A 11 -18.95 -34.66 13.41
N PHE A 12 -19.10 -33.41 13.85
CA PHE A 12 -17.99 -32.48 14.02
C PHE A 12 -16.98 -32.96 15.07
N LEU A 13 -17.45 -33.29 16.28
CA LEU A 13 -16.60 -33.72 17.38
C LEU A 13 -15.95 -35.09 17.13
N LEU A 14 -16.64 -36.01 16.44
CA LEU A 14 -16.06 -37.29 16.04
C LEU A 14 -14.92 -37.10 15.03
N ARG A 15 -15.07 -36.18 14.08
CA ARG A 15 -14.01 -35.84 13.13
C ARG A 15 -12.79 -35.27 13.85
N TRP A 16 -13.00 -34.25 14.70
CA TRP A 16 -11.92 -33.65 15.47
C TRP A 16 -11.20 -34.68 16.34
N SER A 17 -11.93 -35.52 17.07
CA SER A 17 -11.31 -36.58 17.90
C SER A 17 -10.46 -37.55 17.09
N GLY A 18 -10.92 -37.94 15.90
CA GLY A 18 -10.15 -38.81 15.00
C GLY A 18 -8.88 -38.15 14.50
N GLU A 19 -8.97 -36.90 14.03
CA GLU A 19 -7.83 -36.15 13.51
C GLU A 19 -6.80 -35.81 14.59
N TRP A 20 -7.23 -35.52 15.81
CA TRP A 20 -6.35 -35.36 16.96
C TRP A 20 -5.63 -36.66 17.29
N ALA A 21 -6.33 -37.80 17.33
CA ALA A 21 -5.72 -39.09 17.61
C ALA A 21 -4.68 -39.49 16.56
N ASP A 22 -4.90 -39.11 15.29
CA ASP A 22 -3.97 -39.36 14.19
C ASP A 22 -2.77 -38.37 14.17
N SER A 23 -2.83 -37.29 14.95
CA SER A 23 -1.81 -36.22 14.98
C SER A 23 -0.65 -36.48 15.95
N LEU A 24 -0.81 -37.41 16.89
CA LEU A 24 0.15 -37.65 17.96
C LEU A 24 1.18 -38.74 17.57
N PRO A 25 2.49 -38.50 17.71
CA PRO A 25 3.52 -39.53 17.56
C PRO A 25 3.33 -40.69 18.54
N ASP A 26 3.65 -41.92 18.14
CA ASP A 26 3.51 -43.13 18.97
C ASP A 26 4.35 -43.09 20.27
N ASP A 27 5.41 -42.28 20.32
CA ASP A 27 6.42 -42.23 21.39
C ASP A 27 6.31 -41.01 22.33
N GLU A 28 5.29 -40.17 22.16
CA GLU A 28 5.05 -39.02 23.02
C GLU A 28 4.50 -39.48 24.40
N ALA A 29 5.11 -39.02 25.50
CA ALA A 29 4.67 -39.40 26.85
C ALA A 29 3.34 -38.70 27.17
N ARG A 30 2.24 -39.46 27.23
CA ARG A 30 0.89 -38.95 27.48
C ARG A 30 0.51 -39.07 28.95
N GLY A 31 -0.31 -38.13 29.44
CA GLY A 31 -1.03 -38.31 30.69
C GLY A 31 -2.01 -39.49 30.60
N GLU A 32 -2.40 -40.07 31.74
CA GLU A 32 -3.29 -41.24 31.77
C GLU A 32 -4.64 -40.97 31.05
N ASP A 33 -5.18 -39.77 31.21
CA ASP A 33 -6.45 -39.37 30.59
C ASP A 33 -6.33 -39.16 29.06
N ASP A 34 -5.20 -38.65 28.58
CA ASP A 34 -4.93 -38.45 27.15
C ASP A 34 -4.70 -39.80 26.45
N GLU A 35 -4.02 -40.74 27.11
CA GLU A 35 -3.84 -42.10 26.59
C GLU A 35 -5.20 -42.82 26.46
N ALA A 36 -6.10 -42.67 27.43
CA ALA A 36 -7.45 -43.23 27.36
C ALA A 36 -8.28 -42.59 26.23
N ALA A 37 -8.23 -41.27 26.07
CA ALA A 37 -8.91 -40.55 25.00
C ALA A 37 -8.38 -40.92 23.61
N TRP A 38 -7.06 -41.09 23.47
CA TRP A 38 -6.40 -41.52 22.25
C TRP A 38 -6.81 -42.94 21.85
N GLN A 39 -6.79 -43.90 22.78
CA GLN A 39 -7.25 -45.27 22.54
C GLN A 39 -8.74 -45.33 22.17
N ALA A 40 -9.57 -44.51 22.82
CA ALA A 40 -11.00 -44.41 22.52
C ALA A 40 -11.30 -43.62 21.24
N ARG A 41 -10.32 -42.90 20.69
CA ARG A 41 -10.47 -41.92 19.61
C ARG A 41 -11.61 -40.93 19.87
N TRP A 42 -11.72 -40.47 21.12
CA TRP A 42 -12.78 -39.59 21.58
C TRP A 42 -12.25 -38.62 22.64
N LEU A 43 -12.21 -37.33 22.30
CA LEU A 43 -11.78 -36.26 23.21
C LEU A 43 -12.86 -35.87 24.23
N GLY A 44 -14.12 -36.06 23.86
CA GLY A 44 -15.26 -35.67 24.67
C GLY A 44 -15.49 -36.55 25.90
N PHE A 45 -16.58 -36.24 26.60
CA PHE A 45 -17.08 -36.97 27.76
C PHE A 45 -18.44 -37.61 27.42
N PRO A 46 -18.98 -38.49 28.28
CA PRO A 46 -20.35 -38.95 28.11
C PRO A 46 -21.33 -37.76 27.99
N PRO A 47 -22.39 -37.88 27.18
CA PRO A 47 -23.34 -36.80 26.99
C PRO A 47 -24.07 -36.42 28.28
N ALA A 48 -24.31 -35.13 28.50
CA ALA A 48 -25.11 -34.64 29.60
C ALA A 48 -26.59 -34.94 29.34
N SER A 49 -27.27 -35.52 30.33
CA SER A 49 -28.73 -35.64 30.27
C SER A 49 -29.40 -34.29 30.47
N GLU A 50 -30.62 -34.12 29.95
CA GLU A 50 -31.40 -32.89 30.14
C GLU A 50 -31.56 -32.52 31.63
N VAL A 51 -31.61 -33.52 32.52
CA VAL A 51 -31.66 -33.31 33.97
C VAL A 51 -30.38 -32.67 34.50
N ARG A 52 -29.20 -33.08 34.01
CA ARG A 52 -27.91 -32.50 34.41
C ARG A 52 -27.77 -31.07 33.90
N ILE A 53 -28.18 -30.83 32.65
CA ILE A 53 -28.16 -29.49 32.05
C ILE A 53 -29.10 -28.55 32.83
N ALA A 54 -30.33 -28.98 33.11
CA ALA A 54 -31.28 -28.19 33.89
C ALA A 54 -30.79 -27.91 35.33
N ALA A 55 -30.13 -28.89 35.97
CA ALA A 55 -29.53 -28.69 37.29
C ALA A 55 -28.37 -27.69 37.27
N MET A 56 -27.55 -27.69 36.22
CA MET A 56 -26.52 -26.66 36.01
C MET A 56 -27.15 -25.28 35.83
N GLU A 57 -28.18 -25.15 35.00
CA GLU A 57 -28.88 -23.88 34.77
C GLU A 57 -29.53 -23.34 36.05
N GLU A 58 -30.13 -24.22 36.85
CA GLU A 58 -30.67 -23.87 38.17
C GLU A 58 -29.55 -23.39 39.10
N ARG A 59 -28.40 -24.07 39.12
CA ARG A 59 -27.22 -23.69 39.91
C ARG A 59 -26.65 -22.34 39.48
N LEU A 60 -26.58 -22.08 38.18
CA LEU A 60 -26.03 -20.85 37.61
C LEU A 60 -27.06 -19.70 37.57
N GLY A 61 -28.35 -20.00 37.76
CA GLY A 61 -29.43 -19.02 37.80
C GLY A 61 -29.87 -18.49 36.44
N ARG A 62 -29.38 -19.05 35.33
CA ARG A 62 -29.69 -18.65 33.95
C ARG A 62 -29.82 -19.87 33.04
N ARG A 63 -30.67 -19.75 32.03
CA ARG A 63 -30.71 -20.72 30.93
C ARG A 63 -29.49 -20.52 30.04
N MET A 64 -28.81 -21.60 29.69
CA MET A 64 -27.61 -21.55 28.86
C MET A 64 -27.94 -21.30 27.38
N PRO A 65 -26.99 -20.72 26.62
CA PRO A 65 -27.10 -20.54 25.17
C PRO A 65 -27.47 -21.83 24.44
N PRO A 66 -28.33 -21.78 23.39
CA PRO A 66 -28.76 -22.97 22.67
C PRO A 66 -27.60 -23.83 22.15
N SER A 67 -26.57 -23.23 21.54
CA SER A 67 -25.43 -23.95 20.98
C SER A 67 -24.61 -24.69 22.05
N TYR A 68 -24.39 -24.09 23.22
CA TYR A 68 -23.71 -24.74 24.35
C TYR A 68 -24.55 -25.90 24.93
N ARG A 69 -25.88 -25.73 25.01
CA ARG A 69 -26.78 -26.82 25.44
C ARG A 69 -26.74 -28.01 24.49
N GLU A 70 -26.81 -27.77 23.17
CA GLU A 70 -26.74 -28.86 22.19
C GLU A 70 -25.37 -29.55 22.18
N PHE A 71 -24.28 -28.80 22.40
CA PHE A 71 -22.96 -29.37 22.62
C PHE A 71 -22.94 -30.30 23.85
N LEU A 72 -23.47 -29.86 24.99
CA LEU A 72 -23.50 -30.66 26.23
C LEU A 72 -24.28 -31.97 26.09
N LYS A 73 -25.35 -31.98 25.27
CA LYS A 73 -26.10 -33.20 24.94
C LYS A 73 -25.29 -34.23 24.13
N VAL A 74 -24.17 -33.82 23.53
CA VAL A 74 -23.25 -34.71 22.84
C VAL A 74 -22.03 -35.03 23.70
N SER A 75 -21.50 -34.05 24.45
CA SER A 75 -20.31 -34.17 25.29
C SER A 75 -20.39 -33.26 26.52
N ASP A 76 -20.38 -33.83 27.73
CA ASP A 76 -20.40 -33.07 28.99
C ASP A 76 -19.01 -32.51 29.35
N GLY A 77 -18.48 -31.63 28.51
CA GLY A 77 -17.11 -31.09 28.55
C GLY A 77 -16.29 -31.49 27.33
N TRP A 78 -15.09 -30.93 27.16
CA TRP A 78 -14.21 -31.23 26.02
C TRP A 78 -12.74 -31.19 26.41
N ARG A 79 -11.92 -32.09 25.87
CA ARG A 79 -10.46 -32.03 26.01
C ARG A 79 -9.82 -31.36 24.80
N HIS A 80 -8.73 -30.63 25.03
CA HIS A 80 -7.92 -30.00 23.97
C HIS A 80 -8.77 -29.14 23.03
N ALA A 81 -9.49 -28.16 23.59
CA ALA A 81 -10.16 -27.12 22.81
C ALA A 81 -9.10 -26.14 22.28
N GLY A 82 -8.68 -26.33 21.04
CA GLY A 82 -7.58 -25.59 20.44
C GLY A 82 -6.23 -26.15 20.88
N GLY A 83 -5.25 -25.28 21.10
CA GLY A 83 -3.93 -25.65 21.61
C GLY A 83 -3.71 -25.37 23.09
N PHE A 84 -4.51 -24.47 23.68
CA PHE A 84 -4.19 -23.86 24.97
C PHE A 84 -5.25 -24.10 26.05
N VAL A 85 -6.40 -24.68 25.72
CA VAL A 85 -7.43 -25.10 26.69
C VAL A 85 -7.46 -26.62 26.74
N TRP A 86 -6.79 -27.20 27.75
CA TRP A 86 -6.69 -28.65 27.93
C TRP A 86 -8.01 -29.27 28.37
N LEU A 87 -8.81 -28.56 29.17
CA LEU A 87 -10.14 -28.99 29.58
C LEU A 87 -11.15 -27.83 29.57
N LEU A 88 -12.15 -27.97 28.70
CA LEU A 88 -13.30 -27.10 28.60
C LEU A 88 -14.46 -27.65 29.45
N ALA A 89 -15.15 -26.75 30.15
CA ALA A 89 -16.17 -27.08 31.12
C ALA A 89 -17.35 -27.87 30.53
N GLY A 90 -17.75 -28.90 31.26
CA GLY A 90 -19.07 -29.50 31.20
C GLY A 90 -20.02 -28.90 32.25
N THR A 91 -21.10 -29.60 32.53
CA THR A 91 -22.17 -29.21 33.47
C THR A 91 -21.69 -28.99 34.90
N GLU A 92 -20.63 -29.67 35.33
CA GLU A 92 -20.03 -29.51 36.66
C GLU A 92 -18.97 -28.39 36.72
N GLY A 93 -18.21 -28.20 35.63
CA GLY A 93 -17.06 -27.28 35.61
C GLY A 93 -17.42 -25.82 35.35
N ALA A 94 -18.57 -25.55 34.71
CA ALA A 94 -18.98 -24.19 34.38
C ALA A 94 -19.33 -23.39 35.64
N ARG A 95 -18.74 -22.21 35.78
CA ARG A 95 -18.86 -21.33 36.95
C ARG A 95 -18.80 -19.86 36.54
N TRP A 96 -19.39 -18.97 37.34
CA TRP A 96 -19.17 -17.53 37.19
C TRP A 96 -17.72 -17.20 37.53
N HIS A 97 -17.09 -16.34 36.73
CA HIS A 97 -15.73 -15.90 37.00
C HIS A 97 -15.66 -15.19 38.37
N ASP A 98 -14.67 -15.55 39.17
CA ASP A 98 -14.54 -15.11 40.57
C ASP A 98 -13.38 -14.13 40.79
N ASN A 99 -12.70 -13.72 39.72
CA ASN A 99 -11.57 -12.78 39.73
C ASN A 99 -10.38 -13.26 40.58
N GLU A 100 -10.18 -14.58 40.73
CA GLU A 100 -8.97 -15.10 41.41
C GLU A 100 -7.67 -14.64 40.72
N SER A 101 -7.71 -14.44 39.40
CA SER A 101 -6.59 -13.95 38.59
C SER A 101 -6.31 -12.45 38.73
N GLY A 102 -7.20 -11.68 39.36
CA GLY A 102 -7.12 -10.21 39.44
C GLY A 102 -7.38 -9.49 38.11
N LEU A 103 -7.80 -10.20 37.06
CA LEU A 103 -8.00 -9.61 35.72
C LEU A 103 -9.14 -8.61 35.67
N ALA A 104 -10.21 -8.79 36.46
CA ALA A 104 -11.28 -7.81 36.54
C ALA A 104 -10.77 -6.47 37.10
N ASP A 105 -9.91 -6.51 38.12
CA ASP A 105 -9.34 -5.30 38.70
C ASP A 105 -8.36 -4.64 37.73
N LEU A 106 -7.54 -5.44 37.05
CA LEU A 106 -6.59 -4.96 36.04
C LEU A 106 -7.29 -4.23 34.88
N PHE A 107 -8.33 -4.81 34.30
CA PHE A 107 -9.06 -4.20 33.18
C PHE A 107 -9.87 -2.97 33.62
N GLU A 108 -10.40 -2.95 34.85
CA GLU A 108 -11.04 -1.76 35.41
C GLU A 108 -10.05 -0.60 35.60
N GLU A 109 -8.79 -0.88 36.00
CA GLU A 109 -7.75 0.15 36.16
C GLU A 109 -7.36 0.84 34.85
N TYR A 110 -7.57 0.18 33.70
CA TYR A 110 -7.30 0.75 32.38
C TYR A 110 -8.42 1.64 31.86
N LEU A 111 -9.60 1.68 32.51
CA LEU A 111 -10.69 2.57 32.12
C LEU A 111 -10.42 4.01 32.61
N ASP A 112 -10.49 4.97 31.70
CA ASP A 112 -10.55 6.40 32.04
C ASP A 112 -11.99 6.96 31.93
N GLU A 113 -12.15 8.26 32.22
CA GLU A 113 -13.46 8.91 32.17
C GLU A 113 -14.06 8.95 30.75
N ASP A 114 -13.21 8.86 29.73
CA ASP A 114 -13.54 8.93 28.30
C ASP A 114 -13.64 7.53 27.65
N ALA A 115 -13.48 6.44 28.41
CA ALA A 115 -13.49 5.07 27.90
C ALA A 115 -14.76 4.74 27.08
N GLU A 116 -14.53 4.15 25.92
CA GLU A 116 -15.57 3.79 24.96
C GLU A 116 -16.47 2.65 25.50
N PRO A 117 -17.71 2.50 25.02
CA PRO A 117 -18.63 1.47 25.47
C PRO A 117 -18.06 0.04 25.35
N GLU A 118 -17.25 -0.20 24.33
CA GLU A 118 -16.59 -1.48 24.06
C GLU A 118 -15.54 -1.80 25.14
N GLU A 119 -14.70 -0.83 25.51
CA GLU A 119 -13.69 -0.98 26.57
C GLU A 119 -14.35 -1.25 27.94
N ARG A 120 -15.47 -0.58 28.22
CA ARG A 120 -16.27 -0.84 29.43
C ARG A 120 -16.87 -2.24 29.44
N GLN A 121 -17.35 -2.70 28.29
CA GLN A 121 -17.88 -4.05 28.13
C GLN A 121 -16.79 -5.11 28.39
N GLU A 122 -15.57 -4.89 27.89
CA GLU A 122 -14.42 -5.77 28.13
C GLU A 122 -14.03 -5.83 29.62
N ALA A 123 -14.11 -4.73 30.36
CA ALA A 123 -13.87 -4.74 31.79
C ALA A 123 -15.00 -5.46 32.56
N ASP A 124 -16.26 -5.17 32.23
CA ASP A 124 -17.42 -5.79 32.85
C ASP A 124 -17.47 -7.31 32.63
N LEU A 125 -17.01 -7.79 31.46
CA LEU A 125 -16.90 -9.21 31.13
C LEU A 125 -16.22 -10.01 32.26
N TRP A 126 -15.15 -9.46 32.84
CA TRP A 126 -14.42 -10.13 33.93
C TRP A 126 -15.20 -10.16 35.26
N ARG A 127 -16.25 -9.36 35.43
CA ARG A 127 -17.11 -9.41 36.63
C ARG A 127 -18.32 -10.32 36.46
N ARG A 128 -18.83 -10.48 35.24
CA ARG A 128 -20.09 -11.19 34.97
C ARG A 128 -19.97 -12.42 34.07
N GLY A 129 -18.81 -12.65 33.47
CA GLY A 129 -18.58 -13.73 32.52
C GLY A 129 -18.73 -15.12 33.15
N LEU A 130 -19.34 -16.05 32.40
CA LEU A 130 -19.38 -17.47 32.73
C LEU A 130 -18.09 -18.12 32.22
N GLN A 131 -17.23 -18.59 33.12
CA GLN A 131 -15.95 -19.21 32.82
C GLN A 131 -16.09 -20.68 32.42
N LEU A 132 -15.43 -21.04 31.32
CA LEU A 132 -15.43 -22.38 30.72
C LEU A 132 -14.06 -23.04 30.69
N ASP A 133 -12.95 -22.31 30.78
CA ASP A 133 -11.62 -22.87 30.93
C ASP A 133 -11.47 -23.52 32.33
N VAL A 134 -11.49 -24.85 32.39
CA VAL A 134 -11.25 -25.60 33.63
C VAL A 134 -9.74 -25.82 33.82
N GLU A 135 -9.06 -26.17 32.74
CA GLU A 135 -7.61 -26.33 32.70
C GLU A 135 -7.10 -25.72 31.39
N SER A 136 -6.20 -24.74 31.49
CA SER A 136 -5.65 -24.04 30.34
C SER A 136 -4.24 -23.51 30.61
N ASP A 137 -3.48 -23.27 29.55
CA ASP A 137 -2.20 -22.60 29.62
C ASP A 137 -2.43 -21.09 29.70
N ILE A 138 -2.93 -20.56 30.82
CA ILE A 138 -3.13 -19.09 31.01
C ILE A 138 -4.01 -18.47 29.88
N THR A 139 -5.00 -19.24 29.42
CA THR A 139 -6.04 -18.81 28.47
C THR A 139 -7.40 -18.86 29.15
N HIS A 140 -8.11 -17.74 29.16
CA HIS A 140 -9.45 -17.62 29.71
C HIS A 140 -10.50 -17.67 28.61
N VAL A 141 -11.60 -18.39 28.88
CA VAL A 141 -12.75 -18.53 27.98
C VAL A 141 -14.00 -18.18 28.78
N LEU A 142 -14.60 -17.04 28.45
CA LEU A 142 -15.75 -16.47 29.15
C LEU A 142 -16.95 -16.33 28.21
N MET A 143 -18.15 -16.65 28.66
CA MET A 143 -19.39 -16.26 27.97
C MET A 143 -20.01 -15.05 28.64
N ASP A 144 -20.40 -14.03 27.87
CA ASP A 144 -21.06 -12.84 28.43
C ASP A 144 -22.59 -12.99 28.39
N PRO A 145 -23.27 -13.10 29.55
CA PRO A 145 -24.73 -13.20 29.61
C PRO A 145 -25.48 -11.91 29.26
N GLU A 146 -24.79 -10.79 29.02
CA GLU A 146 -25.37 -9.51 28.60
C GLU A 146 -25.07 -9.18 27.13
N ASP A 147 -24.15 -9.90 26.48
CA ASP A 147 -23.88 -9.83 25.05
C ASP A 147 -24.60 -10.98 24.33
N VAL A 148 -25.91 -10.78 24.12
CA VAL A 148 -26.82 -11.81 23.62
C VAL A 148 -27.37 -11.42 22.25
N ASP A 149 -27.30 -12.34 21.29
CA ASP A 149 -27.86 -12.12 19.96
C ASP A 149 -29.37 -12.39 19.87
N GLU A 150 -29.95 -12.22 18.68
CA GLU A 150 -31.38 -12.43 18.44
C GLU A 150 -31.85 -13.88 18.66
N ASP A 151 -30.93 -14.85 18.58
CA ASP A 151 -31.19 -16.29 18.74
C ASP A 151 -31.03 -16.74 20.21
N GLY A 152 -30.64 -15.82 21.10
CA GLY A 152 -30.39 -16.09 22.51
C GLY A 152 -29.02 -16.73 22.76
N GLU A 153 -28.11 -16.67 21.80
CA GLU A 153 -26.73 -17.08 21.97
C GLU A 153 -25.94 -16.01 22.71
N TRP A 154 -25.02 -16.43 23.58
CA TRP A 154 -24.11 -15.50 24.27
C TRP A 154 -22.79 -15.46 23.52
N ALA A 155 -22.21 -14.27 23.37
CA ALA A 155 -20.87 -14.12 22.84
C ALA A 155 -19.85 -14.83 23.74
N VAL A 156 -18.83 -15.43 23.12
CA VAL A 156 -17.70 -16.04 23.83
C VAL A 156 -16.48 -15.17 23.65
N TYR A 157 -15.76 -14.91 24.73
CA TYR A 157 -14.54 -14.13 24.74
C TYR A 157 -13.35 -15.01 25.12
N THR A 158 -12.27 -14.92 24.36
CA THR A 158 -11.01 -15.59 24.68
C THR A 158 -9.92 -14.57 24.99
N TRP A 159 -9.17 -14.79 26.06
CA TRP A 159 -8.05 -13.92 26.42
C TRP A 159 -6.85 -14.75 26.85
N ALA A 160 -5.67 -14.40 26.35
CA ALA A 160 -4.43 -15.05 26.72
C ALA A 160 -3.35 -14.00 26.98
N SER A 161 -2.63 -14.15 28.09
CA SER A 161 -1.69 -13.14 28.58
C SER A 161 -0.56 -12.77 27.59
N TRP A 162 -0.16 -13.69 26.72
CA TRP A 162 0.92 -13.48 25.73
C TRP A 162 0.44 -12.86 24.41
N ARG A 163 -0.87 -12.78 24.15
CA ARG A 163 -1.39 -12.16 22.92
C ARG A 163 -1.20 -10.64 22.92
N ALA A 164 -1.01 -10.03 24.10
CA ALA A 164 -0.87 -8.59 24.28
C ALA A 164 -1.97 -7.78 23.56
N SER A 165 -3.18 -8.35 23.51
CA SER A 165 -4.38 -7.79 22.88
C SER A 165 -5.56 -7.86 23.85
N PRO A 166 -6.61 -7.06 23.62
CA PRO A 166 -7.90 -7.23 24.28
C PRO A 166 -8.50 -8.64 24.08
N PRO A 167 -9.50 -9.03 24.89
CA PRO A 167 -10.24 -10.28 24.70
C PRO A 167 -10.83 -10.38 23.29
N GLU A 168 -10.59 -11.49 22.61
CA GLU A 168 -11.13 -11.76 21.28
C GLU A 168 -12.57 -12.24 21.39
N ARG A 169 -13.50 -11.55 20.70
CA ARG A 169 -14.93 -11.86 20.71
C ARG A 169 -15.32 -12.82 19.58
N HIS A 170 -15.93 -13.95 19.94
CA HIS A 170 -16.62 -14.87 19.04
C HIS A 170 -18.14 -14.68 19.19
N ALA A 171 -18.87 -14.79 18.08
CA ALA A 171 -20.31 -14.52 18.05
C ALA A 171 -21.13 -15.42 18.99
N ASN A 172 -20.74 -16.70 19.12
CA ASN A 172 -21.40 -17.69 19.97
C ASN A 172 -20.48 -18.90 20.23
N PHE A 173 -20.95 -19.87 21.01
CA PHE A 173 -20.17 -21.07 21.36
C PHE A 173 -19.84 -21.97 20.16
N LEU A 174 -20.72 -22.03 19.15
CA LEU A 174 -20.43 -22.79 17.93
C LEU A 174 -19.25 -22.19 17.17
N GLU A 175 -19.24 -20.88 16.96
CA GLU A 175 -18.13 -20.20 16.28
C GLU A 175 -16.83 -20.30 17.09
N PHE A 176 -16.89 -20.16 18.42
CA PHE A 176 -15.74 -20.44 19.28
C PHE A 176 -15.19 -21.86 19.06
N MET A 177 -16.03 -22.89 19.06
CA MET A 177 -15.57 -24.27 18.85
C MET A 177 -15.01 -24.51 17.43
N ARG A 178 -15.50 -23.78 16.41
CA ARG A 178 -14.93 -23.82 15.06
C ARG A 178 -13.56 -23.16 15.02
N ASP A 179 -13.38 -22.02 15.69
CA ASP A 179 -12.10 -21.33 15.75
C ASP A 179 -11.07 -22.14 16.54
N MET A 180 -11.46 -22.81 17.63
CA MET A 180 -10.60 -23.75 18.35
C MET A 180 -10.18 -24.95 17.47
N TYR A 181 -11.09 -25.45 16.62
CA TYR A 181 -10.75 -26.49 15.65
C TYR A 181 -9.78 -26.01 14.56
N ARG A 182 -9.90 -24.74 14.11
CA ARG A 182 -8.92 -24.09 13.23
C ARG A 182 -7.56 -23.91 13.91
N GLU A 183 -7.55 -23.45 15.16
CA GLU A 183 -6.33 -23.26 15.96
C GLU A 183 -5.57 -24.58 16.11
N PHE A 184 -6.28 -25.67 16.43
CA PHE A 184 -5.70 -27.02 16.48
C PHE A 184 -4.97 -27.38 15.18
N HIS A 185 -5.58 -27.14 14.02
CA HIS A 185 -4.96 -27.40 12.72
C HIS A 185 -3.76 -26.49 12.46
N SER A 186 -3.90 -25.19 12.74
CA SER A 186 -2.87 -24.18 12.51
C SER A 186 -1.60 -24.46 13.31
N LEU A 187 -1.75 -24.81 14.59
CA LEU A 187 -0.63 -25.16 15.46
C LEU A 187 0.09 -26.45 15.00
N ARG A 188 -0.67 -27.42 14.48
CA ARG A 188 -0.12 -28.67 13.93
C ARG A 188 0.48 -28.52 12.53
N ALA A 189 0.20 -27.43 11.83
CA ALA A 189 0.67 -27.21 10.47
C ALA A 189 2.16 -26.85 10.37
N ARG A 190 2.82 -26.51 11.49
CA ARG A 190 4.26 -26.24 11.57
C ARG A 190 4.97 -27.34 12.36
N PRO A 191 5.12 -28.56 11.80
CA PRO A 191 5.87 -29.63 12.43
C PRO A 191 7.31 -29.18 12.71
N SER A 192 7.92 -29.75 13.76
CA SER A 192 9.35 -29.57 14.00
C SER A 192 10.15 -30.08 12.78
N ASP A 193 11.35 -29.54 12.54
CA ASP A 193 12.25 -30.04 11.50
C ASP A 193 12.49 -31.53 11.75
N ASN A 194 11.82 -32.42 11.00
CA ASN A 194 11.81 -33.90 10.99
C ASN A 194 10.45 -34.58 11.24
N GLU A 195 9.39 -33.84 11.57
CA GLU A 195 8.04 -34.40 11.68
C GLU A 195 7.31 -34.45 10.32
N PRO A 196 6.53 -35.51 10.05
CA PRO A 196 5.73 -35.59 8.83
C PRO A 196 4.66 -34.50 8.80
N ALA A 197 4.36 -34.00 7.60
CA ALA A 197 3.31 -32.99 7.41
C ALA A 197 1.98 -33.49 7.97
N PHE A 198 1.31 -32.64 8.76
CA PHE A 198 -0.01 -32.94 9.31
C PHE A 198 -1.04 -33.06 8.18
N ALA A 199 -1.42 -34.30 7.87
CA ALA A 199 -2.26 -34.65 6.74
C ALA A 199 -3.43 -35.54 7.18
N ASN A 200 -4.64 -35.01 7.10
CA ASN A 200 -5.91 -35.68 7.39
C ASN A 200 -6.93 -35.40 6.27
N ASP A 201 -8.20 -35.79 6.45
CA ASP A 201 -9.26 -35.54 5.45
C ASP A 201 -9.55 -34.03 5.30
N THR A 202 -9.54 -33.28 6.39
CA THR A 202 -9.80 -31.82 6.40
C THR A 202 -8.67 -31.07 5.70
N THR A 203 -7.41 -31.37 6.01
CA THR A 203 -6.26 -30.74 5.36
C THR A 203 -6.21 -31.06 3.87
N ARG A 204 -6.56 -32.29 3.46
CA ARG A 204 -6.62 -32.66 2.03
C ARG A 204 -7.68 -31.86 1.27
N LYS A 205 -8.86 -31.68 1.86
CA LYS A 205 -9.91 -30.82 1.28
C LYS A 205 -9.47 -29.36 1.17
N LEU A 206 -8.78 -28.85 2.19
CA LEU A 206 -8.25 -27.49 2.16
C LEU A 206 -7.12 -27.34 1.12
N ASP A 207 -6.28 -28.36 0.93
CA ASP A 207 -5.26 -28.36 -0.12
C ASP A 207 -5.90 -28.38 -1.52
N GLU A 208 -6.97 -29.15 -1.71
CA GLU A 208 -7.79 -29.11 -2.94
C GLU A 208 -8.42 -27.72 -3.15
N GLN A 209 -8.91 -27.09 -2.08
CA GLN A 209 -9.47 -25.73 -2.11
C GLN A 209 -8.40 -24.68 -2.48
N VAL A 210 -7.18 -24.79 -1.96
CA VAL A 210 -6.05 -23.91 -2.35
C VAL A 210 -5.72 -24.07 -3.83
N GLU A 211 -5.72 -25.31 -4.33
CA GLU A 211 -5.48 -25.57 -5.75
C GLU A 211 -6.60 -25.00 -6.64
N GLU A 212 -7.87 -25.12 -6.25
CA GLU A 212 -8.97 -24.51 -7.00
C GLU A 212 -8.95 -22.98 -6.90
N ALA A 213 -8.69 -22.42 -5.72
CA ALA A 213 -8.58 -20.97 -5.53
C ALA A 213 -7.48 -20.37 -6.41
N LYS A 214 -6.34 -21.05 -6.53
CA LYS A 214 -5.29 -20.68 -7.49
C LYS A 214 -5.82 -20.64 -8.93
N LEU A 215 -6.53 -21.68 -9.36
CA LEU A 215 -7.09 -21.73 -10.71
C LEU A 215 -8.10 -20.61 -10.95
N GLU A 216 -8.97 -20.34 -9.98
CA GLU A 216 -9.92 -19.22 -10.01
C GLU A 216 -9.22 -17.86 -10.09
N ALA A 217 -8.18 -17.63 -9.28
CA ALA A 217 -7.37 -16.42 -9.35
C ALA A 217 -6.73 -16.21 -10.73
N LEU A 218 -6.24 -17.29 -11.37
CA LEU A 218 -5.68 -17.24 -12.73
C LEU A 218 -6.74 -17.07 -13.82
N ARG A 219 -8.00 -17.47 -13.56
CA ARG A 219 -9.16 -17.23 -14.46
C ARG A 219 -9.69 -15.81 -14.36
N GLY A 220 -9.29 -15.04 -13.35
CA GLY A 220 -9.75 -13.67 -13.10
C GLY A 220 -10.70 -13.53 -11.90
N ASN A 221 -11.10 -14.63 -11.25
CA ASN A 221 -12.04 -14.64 -10.13
C ASN A 221 -11.29 -14.51 -8.79
N TRP A 222 -10.54 -13.42 -8.64
CA TRP A 222 -9.62 -13.22 -7.52
C TRP A 222 -10.32 -13.01 -6.16
N GLU A 223 -11.56 -12.51 -6.13
CA GLU A 223 -12.30 -12.26 -4.87
C GLU A 223 -12.67 -13.56 -4.15
N GLU A 224 -13.23 -14.53 -4.90
CA GLU A 224 -13.56 -15.85 -4.36
C GLU A 224 -12.30 -16.63 -4.02
N ALA A 225 -11.28 -16.53 -4.88
CA ALA A 225 -9.98 -17.13 -4.62
C ALA A 225 -9.34 -16.60 -3.33
N LEU A 226 -9.32 -15.28 -3.12
CA LEU A 226 -8.74 -14.69 -1.92
C LEU A 226 -9.48 -15.16 -0.66
N ARG A 227 -10.81 -15.21 -0.69
CA ARG A 227 -11.60 -15.73 0.44
C ARG A 227 -11.26 -17.19 0.77
N ALA A 228 -11.13 -18.03 -0.26
CA ALA A 228 -10.77 -19.44 -0.08
C ALA A 228 -9.33 -19.63 0.40
N LEU A 229 -8.39 -18.79 -0.04
CA LEU A 229 -7.01 -18.78 0.45
C LEU A 229 -6.93 -18.31 1.90
N ASP A 230 -7.77 -17.35 2.29
CA ASP A 230 -7.81 -16.83 3.66
C ASP A 230 -8.34 -17.86 4.63
N GLU A 231 -9.42 -18.57 4.25
CA GLU A 231 -9.91 -19.72 5.00
C GLU A 231 -8.80 -20.77 5.16
N ALA A 232 -8.13 -21.17 4.08
CA ALA A 232 -7.05 -22.15 4.16
C ALA A 232 -5.84 -21.65 5.00
N LYS A 233 -5.54 -20.35 4.97
CA LYS A 233 -4.50 -19.73 5.79
C LYS A 233 -4.81 -19.84 7.29
N GLU A 234 -6.08 -19.70 7.70
CA GLU A 234 -6.50 -19.85 9.10
C GLU A 234 -6.23 -21.26 9.65
N TYR A 235 -6.32 -22.29 8.81
CA TYR A 235 -5.94 -23.67 9.16
C TYR A 235 -4.42 -23.94 9.03
N GLY A 236 -3.61 -22.90 8.79
CA GLY A 236 -2.17 -23.00 8.62
C GLY A 236 -1.74 -23.72 7.34
N ARG A 237 -2.59 -23.80 6.31
CA ARG A 237 -2.23 -24.55 5.10
C ARG A 237 -1.01 -23.93 4.39
N PRO A 238 -0.02 -24.75 3.98
CA PRO A 238 1.13 -24.27 3.22
C PRO A 238 0.69 -23.53 1.96
N ARG A 239 1.47 -22.54 1.52
CA ARG A 239 1.26 -21.76 0.27
C ARG A 239 0.06 -20.82 0.27
N ALA A 240 -0.98 -21.07 1.07
CA ALA A 240 -2.20 -20.26 1.10
C ALA A 240 -1.90 -18.77 1.39
N GLY A 241 -1.08 -18.51 2.42
CA GLY A 241 -0.60 -17.16 2.75
C GLY A 241 0.15 -16.51 1.60
N GLY A 242 1.19 -17.16 1.07
CA GLY A 242 2.00 -16.61 -0.01
C GLY A 242 1.24 -16.37 -1.32
N LEU A 243 0.24 -17.19 -1.63
CA LEU A 243 -0.66 -16.97 -2.76
C LEU A 243 -1.59 -15.77 -2.53
N GLY A 244 -2.24 -15.69 -1.36
CA GLY A 244 -3.12 -14.57 -1.01
C GLY A 244 -2.36 -13.24 -0.97
N ASP A 245 -1.11 -13.26 -0.50
CA ASP A 245 -0.23 -12.10 -0.43
C ASP A 245 0.11 -11.51 -1.80
N GLN A 246 0.19 -12.32 -2.85
CA GLN A 246 0.35 -11.82 -4.23
C GLN A 246 -0.86 -11.02 -4.69
N ILE A 247 -2.07 -11.45 -4.31
CA ILE A 247 -3.31 -10.73 -4.59
C ILE A 247 -3.34 -9.42 -3.80
N ARG A 248 -3.08 -9.49 -2.48
CA ARG A 248 -3.06 -8.32 -1.59
C ARG A 248 -2.05 -7.26 -2.03
N ARG A 249 -0.87 -7.67 -2.49
CA ARG A 249 0.15 -6.74 -2.99
C ARG A 249 -0.38 -5.89 -4.15
N LEU A 250 -1.10 -6.50 -5.09
CA LEU A 250 -1.71 -5.79 -6.21
C LEU A 250 -2.89 -4.91 -5.79
N LEU A 251 -3.58 -5.25 -4.71
CA LEU A 251 -4.64 -4.42 -4.13
C LEU A 251 -4.09 -3.22 -3.32
N GLY A 252 -2.76 -3.07 -3.21
CA GLY A 252 -2.12 -1.99 -2.44
C GLY A 252 -2.09 -2.26 -0.94
N GLN A 253 -2.42 -3.47 -0.49
CA GLN A 253 -2.28 -3.87 0.92
C GLN A 253 -0.85 -4.36 1.11
N THR A 254 0.05 -3.49 1.58
CA THR A 254 1.48 -3.78 1.59
C THR A 254 2.03 -4.20 2.96
N TYR A 255 1.49 -3.62 4.04
CA TYR A 255 1.98 -3.80 5.41
C TYR A 255 1.76 -5.20 6.01
N THR A 256 0.94 -6.04 5.37
CA THR A 256 0.66 -7.44 5.78
C THR A 256 1.21 -8.49 4.83
N VAL A 257 1.96 -8.08 3.79
CA VAL A 257 2.41 -8.95 2.71
C VAL A 257 3.85 -9.35 2.94
N TYR A 258 4.07 -10.65 3.20
CA TYR A 258 5.40 -11.23 3.41
C TYR A 258 5.71 -12.37 2.44
N PHE A 259 4.70 -12.83 1.71
CA PHE A 259 4.78 -13.99 0.82
C PHE A 259 5.25 -15.25 1.57
N ASP A 260 4.61 -15.51 2.72
CA ASP A 260 4.97 -16.58 3.65
C ASP A 260 5.21 -17.91 2.93
N GLY A 261 6.40 -18.48 3.14
CA GLY A 261 6.83 -19.76 2.57
C GLY A 261 7.16 -19.74 1.07
N LEU A 262 6.99 -18.62 0.37
CA LEU A 262 7.32 -18.49 -1.06
C LEU A 262 8.52 -17.57 -1.33
N VAL A 263 8.71 -16.51 -0.54
CA VAL A 263 9.81 -15.55 -0.78
C VAL A 263 11.19 -16.18 -0.62
N THR A 264 11.32 -17.20 0.22
CA THR A 264 12.57 -17.92 0.47
C THR A 264 12.88 -18.97 -0.61
N ASP A 265 11.96 -19.26 -1.52
CA ASP A 265 12.18 -20.19 -2.63
C ASP A 265 12.90 -19.46 -3.79
N PRO A 266 14.11 -19.90 -4.19
CA PRO A 266 14.86 -19.26 -5.26
C PRO A 266 14.11 -19.18 -6.60
N ARG A 267 13.13 -20.05 -6.84
CA ARG A 267 12.30 -20.06 -8.06
C ARG A 267 11.43 -18.81 -8.18
N TYR A 268 11.01 -18.23 -7.06
CA TYR A 268 10.11 -17.07 -7.04
C TYR A 268 10.80 -15.77 -6.64
N ALA A 269 12.08 -15.84 -6.23
CA ALA A 269 12.86 -14.70 -5.76
C ALA A 269 12.82 -13.50 -6.72
N ALA A 270 12.90 -13.72 -8.04
CA ALA A 270 12.88 -12.66 -9.04
C ALA A 270 11.56 -11.84 -9.07
N GLU A 271 10.46 -12.40 -8.56
CA GLU A 271 9.12 -11.80 -8.61
C GLU A 271 8.66 -11.32 -7.23
N LEU A 272 9.00 -12.04 -6.15
CA LEU A 272 8.48 -11.78 -4.81
C LEU A 272 9.45 -10.95 -3.93
N LEU A 273 10.76 -11.08 -4.16
CA LEU A 273 11.76 -10.33 -3.39
C LEU A 273 11.73 -8.82 -3.68
N PRO A 274 11.67 -8.36 -4.95
CA PRO A 274 11.64 -6.94 -5.25
C PRO A 274 10.50 -6.16 -4.58
N PRO A 275 9.21 -6.57 -4.65
CA PRO A 275 8.14 -5.84 -3.99
C PRO A 275 8.27 -5.85 -2.46
N LEU A 276 8.75 -6.94 -1.84
CA LEU A 276 9.01 -7.00 -0.39
C LEU A 276 10.10 -5.99 0.00
N VAL A 277 11.19 -5.96 -0.74
CA VAL A 277 12.32 -5.06 -0.50
C VAL A 277 11.95 -3.60 -0.76
N ALA A 278 11.14 -3.32 -1.77
CA ALA A 278 10.64 -1.97 -2.04
C ALA A 278 9.75 -1.45 -0.90
N GLU A 279 8.93 -2.31 -0.31
CA GLU A 279 8.15 -1.97 0.87
C GLU A 279 9.05 -1.61 2.05
N HIS A 280 10.06 -2.45 2.30
CA HIS A 280 11.04 -2.24 3.34
C HIS A 280 11.81 -0.92 3.14
N ALA A 281 12.23 -0.62 1.91
CA ALA A 281 12.94 0.61 1.56
C ALA A 281 12.12 1.88 1.83
N ALA A 282 10.80 1.82 1.63
CA ALA A 282 9.90 2.95 1.86
C ALA A 282 9.70 3.26 3.36
N HIS A 283 9.81 2.26 4.24
CA HIS A 283 9.46 2.36 5.66
C HIS A 283 10.66 2.28 6.63
N SER A 284 11.78 1.66 6.22
CA SER A 284 12.98 1.53 7.05
C SER A 284 14.11 2.41 6.52
N TYR A 285 14.45 3.45 7.30
CA TYR A 285 15.56 4.36 6.99
C TYR A 285 16.79 4.16 7.90
N ARG A 286 16.76 3.21 8.85
CA ARG A 286 17.81 3.12 9.89
C ARG A 286 18.26 1.72 10.28
N ASP A 287 17.47 0.68 10.09
CA ASP A 287 17.85 -0.68 10.49
C ASP A 287 17.43 -1.73 9.46
N ASP A 288 18.38 -2.08 8.59
CA ASP A 288 18.20 -3.09 7.55
C ASP A 288 18.35 -4.52 8.08
N SER A 289 18.66 -4.71 9.38
CA SER A 289 18.71 -6.05 9.98
C SER A 289 17.32 -6.70 10.05
N THR A 290 16.27 -5.89 10.14
CA THR A 290 14.87 -6.35 10.17
C THR A 290 14.41 -6.99 8.86
N LEU A 291 15.09 -6.73 7.73
CA LEU A 291 14.81 -7.42 6.45
C LEU A 291 14.98 -8.95 6.57
N THR A 292 15.98 -9.40 7.34
CA THR A 292 16.27 -10.83 7.54
C THR A 292 15.15 -11.56 8.29
N PHE A 293 14.32 -10.83 9.05
CA PHE A 293 13.19 -11.43 9.76
C PHE A 293 12.17 -12.04 8.78
N HIS A 294 11.91 -11.35 7.66
CA HIS A 294 11.00 -11.81 6.61
C HIS A 294 11.64 -12.87 5.69
N LEU A 295 12.95 -13.05 5.77
CA LEU A 295 13.71 -14.05 5.02
C LEU A 295 14.18 -15.20 5.91
N ARG A 296 13.52 -15.44 7.04
CA ARG A 296 13.88 -16.54 7.95
C ARG A 296 13.78 -17.88 7.20
N GLY A 297 14.88 -18.63 7.18
CA GLY A 297 14.98 -19.88 6.44
C GLY A 297 15.53 -19.74 5.02
N ALA A 298 15.85 -18.52 4.56
CA ALA A 298 16.62 -18.27 3.35
C ALA A 298 18.09 -18.72 3.52
N ASP A 299 18.72 -19.08 2.40
CA ASP A 299 20.17 -19.25 2.34
C ASP A 299 20.90 -17.91 2.27
N ASP A 300 22.22 -17.93 2.51
CA ASP A 300 23.07 -16.73 2.51
C ASP A 300 23.10 -16.03 1.13
N ASP A 301 22.91 -16.79 0.04
CA ASP A 301 22.90 -16.28 -1.32
C ASP A 301 21.65 -15.43 -1.57
N LEU A 302 20.47 -15.89 -1.12
CA LEU A 302 19.21 -15.16 -1.24
C LEU A 302 19.18 -13.91 -0.35
N VAL A 303 19.74 -13.99 0.86
CA VAL A 303 19.89 -12.82 1.74
C VAL A 303 20.81 -11.78 1.08
N SER A 304 21.91 -12.22 0.47
CA SER A 304 22.82 -11.33 -0.28
C SER A 304 22.12 -10.67 -1.47
N LEU A 305 21.29 -11.43 -2.20
CA LEU A 305 20.47 -10.90 -3.28
C LEU A 305 19.45 -9.86 -2.79
N ALA A 306 18.86 -10.05 -1.60
CA ALA A 306 17.92 -9.13 -1.01
C ALA A 306 18.57 -7.76 -0.70
N TYR A 307 19.76 -7.77 -0.10
CA TYR A 307 20.51 -6.54 0.15
C TYR A 307 20.97 -5.85 -1.14
N ALA A 308 21.41 -6.61 -2.15
CA ALA A 308 21.76 -6.04 -3.44
C ALA A 308 20.53 -5.39 -4.12
N THR A 309 19.37 -6.03 -4.04
CA THR A 309 18.11 -5.47 -4.53
C THR A 309 17.71 -4.22 -3.76
N LEU A 310 17.91 -4.20 -2.43
CA LEU A 310 17.61 -3.05 -1.58
C LEU A 310 18.42 -1.82 -1.98
N ASP A 311 19.71 -1.99 -2.24
CA ASP A 311 20.59 -0.91 -2.72
C ASP A 311 20.15 -0.38 -4.09
N GLN A 312 19.78 -1.28 -5.00
CA GLN A 312 19.25 -0.90 -6.32
C GLN A 312 17.92 -0.15 -6.24
N VAL A 313 17.01 -0.57 -5.36
CA VAL A 313 15.72 0.09 -5.16
C VAL A 313 15.91 1.47 -4.54
N ARG A 314 16.75 1.60 -3.50
CA ARG A 314 17.06 2.89 -2.85
C ARG A 314 17.77 3.87 -3.79
N SER A 315 18.64 3.37 -4.65
CA SER A 315 19.30 4.18 -5.68
C SER A 315 18.39 4.47 -6.89
N GLY A 316 17.22 3.82 -6.99
CA GLY A 316 16.33 3.95 -8.15
C GLY A 316 16.91 3.36 -9.44
N THR A 317 17.82 2.39 -9.32
CA THR A 317 18.50 1.72 -10.44
C THR A 317 17.96 0.32 -10.72
N TYR A 318 17.13 -0.22 -9.82
CA TYR A 318 16.47 -1.50 -10.03
C TYR A 318 15.68 -1.50 -11.34
N ARG A 319 15.85 -2.56 -12.13
CA ARG A 319 15.16 -2.74 -13.41
C ARG A 319 14.57 -4.14 -13.45
N TYR A 320 13.26 -4.20 -13.58
CA TYR A 320 12.61 -5.48 -13.78
C TYR A 320 12.79 -5.97 -15.22
N SER A 321 13.05 -7.26 -15.38
CA SER A 321 13.19 -7.92 -16.68
C SER A 321 12.44 -9.24 -16.64
N GLY A 322 11.29 -9.27 -17.32
CA GLY A 322 10.49 -10.50 -17.47
C GLY A 322 11.04 -11.43 -18.56
N ILE A 323 10.53 -12.66 -18.59
CA ILE A 323 10.84 -13.65 -19.62
C ILE A 323 9.73 -13.64 -20.69
N GLY A 324 10.10 -13.89 -21.94
CA GLY A 324 9.15 -14.11 -23.03
C GLY A 324 8.38 -12.83 -23.46
N PRO A 325 7.18 -12.99 -24.06
CA PRO A 325 6.41 -11.88 -24.60
C PRO A 325 6.01 -10.82 -23.56
N PHE A 326 5.79 -11.24 -22.32
CA PHE A 326 5.52 -10.31 -21.22
C PHE A 326 6.74 -9.45 -20.90
N GLY A 327 7.95 -10.04 -20.88
CA GLY A 327 9.19 -9.28 -20.72
C GLY A 327 9.42 -8.23 -21.81
N GLU A 328 9.11 -8.54 -23.07
CA GLU A 328 9.18 -7.56 -24.18
C GLU A 328 8.17 -6.42 -24.01
N ALA A 329 6.99 -6.72 -23.46
CA ALA A 329 5.99 -5.71 -23.14
C ALA A 329 6.41 -4.83 -21.96
N VAL A 330 7.06 -5.38 -20.94
CA VAL A 330 7.66 -4.64 -19.82
C VAL A 330 8.66 -3.61 -20.32
N GLU A 331 9.55 -3.98 -21.23
CA GLU A 331 10.55 -3.06 -21.80
C GLU A 331 9.90 -1.92 -22.60
N ARG A 332 8.86 -2.23 -23.41
CA ARG A 332 8.06 -1.22 -24.11
C ARG A 332 7.30 -0.31 -23.15
N ALA A 333 6.68 -0.87 -22.10
CA ALA A 333 5.97 -0.10 -21.09
C ALA A 333 6.90 0.85 -20.35
N ARG A 334 8.12 0.40 -20.03
CA ARG A 334 9.15 1.22 -19.38
C ARG A 334 9.60 2.38 -20.27
N GLU A 335 9.72 2.14 -21.58
CA GLU A 335 10.01 3.17 -22.58
C GLU A 335 8.88 4.21 -22.70
N LEU A 336 7.63 3.81 -22.53
CA LEU A 336 6.49 4.74 -22.50
C LEU A 336 6.45 5.55 -21.19
N ALA A 337 6.59 4.87 -20.06
CA ALA A 337 6.55 5.47 -18.73
C ALA A 337 7.65 6.51 -18.51
N ARG A 338 8.88 6.27 -18.99
CA ARG A 338 10.00 7.23 -18.85
C ARG A 338 9.76 8.57 -19.57
N TRP A 339 8.84 8.59 -20.54
CA TRP A 339 8.42 9.78 -21.26
C TRP A 339 7.03 10.27 -20.85
N GLY A 340 6.47 9.72 -19.78
CA GLY A 340 5.21 10.15 -19.19
C GLY A 340 3.95 9.55 -19.80
N ASP A 341 4.04 8.60 -20.74
CA ASP A 341 2.86 7.88 -21.25
C ASP A 341 2.50 6.71 -20.32
N THR A 342 1.91 7.04 -19.17
CA THR A 342 1.62 6.05 -18.11
C THR A 342 0.44 5.14 -18.46
N ASP A 343 -0.59 5.67 -19.11
CA ASP A 343 -1.73 4.89 -19.59
C ASP A 343 -1.34 3.98 -20.77
N GLY A 344 -0.50 4.44 -21.69
CA GLY A 344 0.07 3.60 -22.74
C GLY A 344 0.95 2.49 -22.19
N ALA A 345 1.77 2.78 -21.18
CA ALA A 345 2.56 1.78 -20.47
C ALA A 345 1.66 0.72 -19.82
N TRP A 346 0.60 1.15 -19.12
CA TRP A 346 -0.37 0.24 -18.49
C TRP A 346 -1.07 -0.65 -19.51
N ARG A 347 -1.62 -0.07 -20.58
CA ARG A 347 -2.27 -0.84 -21.67
C ARG A 347 -1.32 -1.88 -22.27
N THR A 348 -0.04 -1.53 -22.44
CA THR A 348 0.98 -2.47 -22.95
C THR A 348 1.19 -3.67 -22.02
N LEU A 349 1.26 -3.45 -20.70
CA LEU A 349 1.36 -4.54 -19.72
C LEU A 349 0.10 -5.40 -19.70
N ARG A 350 -1.07 -4.75 -19.70
CA ARG A 350 -2.39 -5.38 -19.69
C ARG A 350 -2.60 -6.32 -20.88
N GLU A 351 -2.28 -5.87 -22.09
CA GLU A 351 -2.42 -6.65 -23.32
C GLU A 351 -1.47 -7.85 -23.39
N ALA A 352 -0.32 -7.78 -22.72
CA ALA A 352 0.67 -8.84 -22.70
C ALA A 352 0.43 -9.88 -21.59
N LEU A 353 -0.36 -9.55 -20.57
CA LEU A 353 -0.60 -10.43 -19.42
C LEU A 353 -1.21 -11.80 -19.79
N PRO A 354 -2.11 -11.95 -20.78
CA PRO A 354 -2.56 -13.27 -21.20
C PRO A 354 -1.44 -14.18 -21.76
N LEU A 355 -0.32 -13.60 -22.21
CA LEU A 355 0.86 -14.30 -22.69
C LEU A 355 1.90 -14.55 -21.59
N TRP A 356 1.65 -14.09 -20.37
CA TRP A 356 2.53 -14.32 -19.23
C TRP A 356 2.40 -15.76 -18.73
N GLU A 357 3.55 -16.35 -18.39
CA GLU A 357 3.67 -17.69 -17.86
C GLU A 357 4.17 -17.66 -16.40
N PRO A 358 3.53 -18.43 -15.49
CA PRO A 358 3.97 -18.51 -14.11
C PRO A 358 5.33 -19.23 -14.01
N LEU A 359 6.18 -18.83 -13.06
CA LEU A 359 7.50 -19.44 -12.82
C LEU A 359 7.39 -20.83 -12.18
N GLY A 360 6.24 -21.11 -11.58
CA GLY A 360 5.94 -22.35 -10.88
C GLY A 360 4.48 -22.39 -10.43
N PRO A 361 4.07 -23.47 -9.74
CA PRO A 361 2.69 -23.66 -9.30
C PRO A 361 2.19 -22.59 -8.31
N ASP A 362 3.08 -21.81 -7.69
CA ASP A 362 2.72 -20.81 -6.67
C ASP A 362 2.88 -19.36 -7.13
N HIS A 363 2.92 -19.15 -8.44
CA HIS A 363 3.03 -17.82 -9.03
C HIS A 363 1.69 -17.41 -9.66
N LEU A 364 1.02 -16.41 -9.06
CA LEU A 364 -0.30 -15.95 -9.48
C LEU A 364 -0.27 -14.72 -10.37
N ALA A 365 0.76 -13.87 -10.25
CA ALA A 365 0.90 -12.68 -11.06
C ALA A 365 2.37 -12.22 -11.09
N PRO A 366 2.83 -11.57 -12.18
CA PRO A 366 4.14 -10.93 -12.19
C PRO A 366 4.12 -9.74 -11.23
N LEU A 367 5.04 -9.71 -10.28
CA LEU A 367 5.12 -8.69 -9.23
C LEU A 367 6.47 -7.97 -9.20
N GLY A 368 7.50 -8.49 -9.86
CA GLY A 368 8.83 -7.91 -9.83
C GLY A 368 8.89 -6.48 -10.40
N TRP A 369 7.97 -6.12 -11.30
CA TRP A 369 7.85 -4.77 -11.87
C TRP A 369 7.36 -3.72 -10.87
N VAL A 370 6.69 -4.12 -9.78
CA VAL A 370 6.17 -3.20 -8.76
C VAL A 370 7.30 -2.42 -8.06
N ALA A 371 8.50 -3.01 -8.00
CA ALA A 371 9.68 -2.36 -7.46
C ALA A 371 10.46 -1.53 -8.51
N ASP A 372 10.11 -1.61 -9.79
CA ASP A 372 10.76 -0.80 -10.83
C ASP A 372 10.37 0.67 -10.64
N PRO A 373 11.31 1.62 -10.61
CA PRO A 373 11.03 3.03 -10.34
C PRO A 373 10.17 3.71 -11.41
N LEU A 374 10.10 3.18 -12.63
CA LEU A 374 9.28 3.71 -13.71
C LEU A 374 7.93 3.00 -13.80
N LEU A 375 7.87 1.69 -13.51
CA LEU A 375 6.64 0.91 -13.62
C LEU A 375 5.86 0.83 -12.31
N GLY A 376 6.52 0.81 -11.16
CA GLY A 376 5.90 0.77 -9.83
C GLY A 376 4.81 1.83 -9.63
N PRO A 377 5.04 3.10 -10.00
CA PRO A 377 4.00 4.13 -9.93
C PRO A 377 2.74 3.83 -10.76
N LEU A 378 2.81 2.96 -11.76
CA LEU A 378 1.63 2.56 -12.54
C LEU A 378 0.63 1.75 -11.73
N LEU A 379 1.04 1.12 -10.62
CA LEU A 379 0.16 0.33 -9.77
C LEU A 379 -0.72 1.24 -8.92
N THR A 380 -2.01 1.29 -9.25
CA THR A 380 -3.07 1.82 -8.37
C THR A 380 -3.99 0.68 -7.94
N PRO A 381 -4.79 0.84 -6.86
CA PRO A 381 -5.75 -0.18 -6.46
C PRO A 381 -6.73 -0.59 -7.58
N GLU A 382 -7.12 0.33 -8.45
CA GLU A 382 -8.02 0.08 -9.58
C GLU A 382 -7.34 -0.75 -10.67
N ARG A 383 -6.10 -0.37 -11.02
CA ARG A 383 -5.27 -1.11 -11.98
C ARG A 383 -4.89 -2.50 -11.45
N GLY A 384 -4.64 -2.62 -10.15
CA GLY A 384 -4.43 -3.90 -9.48
C GLY A 384 -5.63 -4.84 -9.60
N ARG A 385 -6.85 -4.33 -9.36
CA ARG A 385 -8.09 -5.09 -9.57
C ARG A 385 -8.28 -5.49 -11.03
N ASP A 386 -8.00 -4.61 -11.99
CA ASP A 386 -8.06 -4.95 -13.42
C ASP A 386 -7.07 -6.07 -13.78
N LEU A 387 -5.81 -5.97 -13.36
CA LEU A 387 -4.79 -7.01 -13.57
C LEU A 387 -5.24 -8.36 -13.03
N LEU A 388 -5.75 -8.37 -11.80
CA LEU A 388 -6.24 -9.58 -11.15
C LEU A 388 -7.46 -10.19 -11.85
N SER A 389 -8.27 -9.37 -12.53
CA SER A 389 -9.47 -9.78 -13.26
C SER A 389 -9.18 -10.32 -14.66
N ILE A 390 -7.94 -10.20 -15.14
CA ILE A 390 -7.54 -10.70 -16.46
C ILE A 390 -7.12 -12.17 -16.37
N PRO A 391 -7.70 -13.05 -17.20
CA PRO A 391 -7.26 -14.43 -17.33
C PRO A 391 -5.80 -14.52 -17.78
N ARG A 392 -4.99 -15.33 -17.09
CA ARG A 392 -3.54 -15.41 -17.28
C ARG A 392 -3.00 -16.81 -16.96
N GLY A 393 -1.72 -17.05 -17.25
CA GLY A 393 -1.10 -18.36 -17.02
C GLY A 393 -1.74 -19.50 -17.83
N GLY A 394 -2.17 -19.19 -19.06
CA GLY A 394 -2.83 -20.14 -19.97
C GLY A 394 -4.26 -20.51 -19.59
N LYS A 395 -4.90 -19.80 -18.66
CA LYS A 395 -6.31 -20.01 -18.29
C LYS A 395 -7.25 -19.13 -19.10
N ALA A 396 -8.41 -19.69 -19.42
CA ALA A 396 -9.51 -18.95 -20.02
C ALA A 396 -10.49 -18.47 -18.93
N GLY A 397 -11.02 -17.27 -19.08
CA GLY A 397 -11.99 -16.66 -18.18
C GLY A 397 -12.75 -15.54 -18.89
N PRO A 398 -13.70 -14.88 -18.20
CA PRO A 398 -14.44 -13.76 -18.77
C PRO A 398 -13.49 -12.62 -19.13
N ALA A 399 -13.78 -11.91 -20.23
CA ALA A 399 -12.99 -10.74 -20.61
C ALA A 399 -13.19 -9.62 -19.58
N SER A 400 -12.09 -9.04 -19.08
CA SER A 400 -12.16 -7.86 -18.20
C SER A 400 -12.40 -6.59 -19.02
N SER A 401 -13.25 -5.71 -18.50
CA SER A 401 -13.36 -4.35 -19.02
C SER A 401 -12.11 -3.54 -18.65
N PRO A 402 -11.59 -2.69 -19.55
CA PRO A 402 -10.44 -1.85 -19.22
C PRO A 402 -10.74 -0.93 -18.05
N THR A 403 -9.75 -0.70 -17.18
CA THR A 403 -9.79 0.45 -16.26
C THR A 403 -9.82 1.75 -17.08
N VAL A 404 -10.42 2.79 -16.50
CA VAL A 404 -10.35 4.14 -17.05
C VAL A 404 -8.90 4.63 -16.96
N ASP A 405 -8.45 5.33 -18.00
CA ASP A 405 -7.15 5.99 -18.03
C ASP A 405 -7.01 6.99 -16.86
N LEU A 406 -5.81 7.07 -16.27
CA LEU A 406 -5.52 7.92 -15.12
C LEU A 406 -5.27 9.38 -15.53
N ASP A 407 -4.69 9.59 -16.71
CA ASP A 407 -4.34 10.90 -17.21
C ASP A 407 -5.55 11.55 -17.91
N PRO A 408 -5.98 12.75 -17.48
CA PRO A 408 -7.03 13.49 -18.17
C PRO A 408 -6.54 13.90 -19.56
N GLY A 409 -7.43 13.89 -20.54
CA GLY A 409 -7.13 14.20 -21.94
C GLY A 409 -6.89 15.69 -22.23
N ASP A 410 -6.55 16.50 -21.22
CA ASP A 410 -6.44 17.95 -21.32
C ASP A 410 -5.44 18.52 -20.27
N LEU A 411 -5.34 19.85 -20.23
CA LEU A 411 -4.52 20.59 -19.27
C LEU A 411 -5.30 21.06 -18.03
N ALA A 412 -6.62 20.90 -18.00
CA ALA A 412 -7.53 21.54 -17.05
C ALA A 412 -7.28 21.10 -15.60
N TRP A 413 -6.80 19.86 -15.42
CA TRP A 413 -6.42 19.30 -14.12
C TRP A 413 -5.33 20.10 -13.38
N LEU A 414 -4.58 20.96 -14.08
CA LEU A 414 -3.61 21.87 -13.44
C LEU A 414 -4.30 22.87 -12.51
N ALA A 415 -5.56 23.23 -12.80
CA ALA A 415 -6.38 24.11 -11.98
C ALA A 415 -6.92 23.44 -10.70
N GLU A 416 -6.88 22.10 -10.64
CA GLU A 416 -7.30 21.38 -9.44
C GLU A 416 -6.30 21.60 -8.28
N PRO A 417 -6.80 21.67 -7.03
CA PRO A 417 -5.94 21.69 -5.85
C PRO A 417 -5.19 20.36 -5.71
N ASP A 418 -3.88 20.44 -5.49
CA ASP A 418 -3.02 19.28 -5.20
C ASP A 418 -3.02 19.01 -3.67
N PRO A 419 -2.79 17.77 -3.17
CA PRO A 419 -2.71 17.52 -1.74
C PRO A 419 -1.69 18.43 -1.05
N GLY A 420 -2.12 19.12 0.00
CA GLY A 420 -1.31 20.13 0.70
C GLY A 420 -1.22 21.50 0.01
N ASN A 421 -1.91 21.69 -1.12
CA ASN A 421 -1.97 22.94 -1.89
C ASN A 421 -0.59 23.49 -2.30
N ASN A 422 0.35 22.60 -2.62
CA ASN A 422 1.73 22.98 -2.94
C ASN A 422 1.87 23.61 -4.34
N ARG A 423 1.00 23.26 -5.28
CA ARG A 423 1.03 23.76 -6.67
C ARG A 423 0.13 24.99 -6.85
N THR A 424 0.61 26.14 -6.36
CA THR A 424 -0.07 27.44 -6.53
C THR A 424 0.43 28.25 -7.73
N SER A 425 1.56 27.83 -8.32
CA SER A 425 2.20 28.43 -9.48
C SER A 425 2.91 27.33 -10.27
N TYR A 426 2.88 27.38 -11.59
CA TYR A 426 3.59 26.44 -12.47
C TYR A 426 3.86 27.08 -13.82
N ARG A 427 4.76 26.48 -14.59
CA ARG A 427 5.00 26.85 -15.98
C ARG A 427 5.36 25.63 -16.80
N PHE A 428 5.08 25.71 -18.10
CA PHE A 428 5.49 24.69 -19.04
C PHE A 428 5.71 25.24 -20.44
N VAL A 429 6.47 24.46 -21.22
CA VAL A 429 6.69 24.66 -22.65
C VAL A 429 6.23 23.42 -23.38
N LEU A 430 5.43 23.59 -24.43
CA LEU A 430 5.04 22.54 -25.37
C LEU A 430 5.74 22.81 -26.69
N VAL A 431 6.32 21.78 -27.31
CA VAL A 431 6.99 21.89 -28.61
C VAL A 431 6.50 20.83 -29.57
N GLU A 432 6.04 21.26 -30.74
CA GLU A 432 5.47 20.41 -31.79
C GLU A 432 6.59 19.72 -32.59
N GLY A 433 6.42 18.42 -32.84
CA GLY A 433 7.26 17.62 -33.74
C GLY A 433 8.68 17.37 -33.22
N VAL A 434 8.91 17.47 -31.91
CA VAL A 434 10.21 17.31 -31.27
C VAL A 434 10.14 16.19 -30.26
N GLU A 435 11.13 15.28 -30.27
CA GLU A 435 11.23 14.24 -29.25
C GLU A 435 11.61 14.85 -27.88
N PRO A 436 11.12 14.30 -26.75
CA PRO A 436 11.41 14.86 -25.43
C PRO A 436 12.91 14.97 -25.13
N ALA A 437 13.72 14.04 -25.63
CA ALA A 437 15.17 14.04 -25.51
C ALA A 437 15.85 15.28 -26.14
N ASP A 438 15.22 15.87 -27.16
CA ASP A 438 15.78 16.97 -27.92
C ASP A 438 15.38 18.35 -27.36
N LEU A 439 14.48 18.39 -26.36
CA LEU A 439 14.09 19.64 -25.69
C LEU A 439 15.27 20.33 -25.00
N LEU A 440 16.24 19.57 -24.48
CA LEU A 440 17.48 20.10 -23.91
C LEU A 440 18.21 21.00 -24.91
N ARG A 441 18.28 20.62 -26.19
CA ARG A 441 18.97 21.44 -27.22
C ARG A 441 18.26 22.76 -27.49
N ARG A 442 16.94 22.82 -27.27
CA ARG A 442 16.11 24.00 -27.52
C ARG A 442 16.05 24.93 -26.32
N LEU A 443 15.95 24.38 -25.12
CA LEU A 443 15.65 25.12 -23.89
C LEU A 443 16.81 25.16 -22.89
N GLY A 444 17.80 24.27 -23.03
CA GLY A 444 18.91 24.11 -22.09
C GLY A 444 19.92 25.25 -22.12
N ASP A 445 20.59 25.43 -20.98
CA ASP A 445 21.55 26.51 -20.74
C ASP A 445 22.90 26.37 -21.47
N GLY A 446 23.05 25.36 -22.35
CA GLY A 446 24.25 25.14 -23.16
C GLY A 446 25.40 24.45 -22.42
N ASP A 447 25.41 24.48 -21.08
CA ASP A 447 26.39 23.77 -20.23
C ASP A 447 26.07 22.27 -20.10
N ASP A 448 24.80 21.89 -20.20
CA ASP A 448 24.33 20.51 -20.10
C ASP A 448 24.31 19.82 -21.48
N THR A 449 24.91 18.64 -21.57
CA THR A 449 24.96 17.83 -22.82
C THR A 449 24.03 16.62 -22.80
N MET A 450 23.48 16.24 -21.63
CA MET A 450 22.58 15.10 -21.46
C MET A 450 21.48 15.42 -20.43
N LEU A 451 20.33 14.77 -20.58
CA LEU A 451 19.26 14.82 -19.57
C LEU A 451 19.72 14.13 -18.29
N ASN A 452 19.24 14.63 -17.14
CA ASN A 452 19.38 13.91 -15.88
C ASN A 452 18.56 12.62 -15.91
N GLU A 453 18.93 11.66 -15.07
CA GLU A 453 18.18 10.43 -14.84
C GLU A 453 16.74 10.71 -14.39
N PRO A 454 15.79 9.79 -14.62
CA PRO A 454 14.41 9.96 -14.18
C PRO A 454 14.30 10.11 -12.66
N MET A 455 13.74 11.23 -12.23
CA MET A 455 13.58 11.59 -10.82
C MET A 455 12.12 11.92 -10.52
N THR A 456 11.73 11.74 -9.27
CA THR A 456 10.45 12.28 -8.77
C THR A 456 10.50 13.80 -8.65
N TYR A 457 9.34 14.45 -8.56
CA TYR A 457 9.27 15.89 -8.28
C TYR A 457 10.05 16.27 -7.01
N TRP A 458 9.95 15.47 -5.94
CA TRP A 458 10.63 15.73 -4.67
C TRP A 458 12.14 15.57 -4.77
N GLU A 459 12.63 14.55 -5.47
CA GLU A 459 14.07 14.36 -5.71
C GLU A 459 14.66 15.51 -6.54
N ALA A 460 13.95 15.93 -7.59
CA ALA A 460 14.34 17.08 -8.41
C ALA A 460 14.42 18.36 -7.56
N ARG A 461 13.40 18.61 -6.72
CA ARG A 461 13.36 19.74 -5.79
C ARG A 461 14.52 19.73 -4.79
N GLN A 462 14.76 18.59 -4.13
CA GLN A 462 15.85 18.43 -3.16
C GLN A 462 17.21 18.64 -3.82
N ARG A 463 17.44 18.05 -5.00
CA ARG A 463 18.68 18.21 -5.75
C ARG A 463 18.91 19.66 -6.17
N ALA A 464 17.88 20.33 -6.68
CA ALA A 464 17.95 21.75 -7.03
C ALA A 464 18.37 22.59 -5.81
N GLN A 465 17.77 22.36 -4.64
CA GLN A 465 18.13 23.08 -3.41
C GLN A 465 19.56 22.79 -2.93
N GLN A 466 20.01 21.52 -2.96
CA GLN A 466 21.36 21.14 -2.53
C GLN A 466 22.47 21.68 -3.44
N SER A 467 22.22 21.73 -4.75
CA SER A 467 23.19 22.27 -5.73
C SER A 467 23.30 23.80 -5.71
N LYS A 468 22.31 24.51 -5.17
CA LYS A 468 22.19 25.97 -5.30
C LYS A 468 23.01 26.67 -4.22
N ARG A 469 24.16 27.20 -4.63
CA ARG A 469 25.08 27.99 -3.78
C ARG A 469 24.86 29.50 -3.88
N GLU A 470 24.15 29.94 -4.92
CA GLU A 470 23.82 31.33 -5.18
C GLU A 470 22.33 31.45 -5.52
N PHE A 471 21.64 32.37 -4.84
CA PHE A 471 20.24 32.70 -5.09
C PHE A 471 20.20 34.14 -5.59
N SER A 472 19.86 34.35 -6.86
CA SER A 472 19.67 35.68 -7.41
C SER A 472 18.20 35.93 -7.70
N SER A 473 17.78 37.19 -7.64
CA SER A 473 16.41 37.60 -7.97
C SER A 473 16.13 37.66 -9.48
N TYR A 474 17.06 37.20 -10.33
CA TYR A 474 17.02 37.37 -11.80
C TYR A 474 17.61 36.18 -12.59
N ASP A 475 18.10 35.13 -11.94
CA ASP A 475 18.57 33.91 -12.60
C ASP A 475 17.58 32.79 -12.33
N ASP A 476 16.60 32.70 -13.23
CA ASP A 476 15.47 31.79 -13.14
C ASP A 476 15.72 30.55 -14.02
N ARG A 477 16.82 29.87 -13.73
CA ARG A 477 17.16 28.57 -14.33
C ARG A 477 16.30 27.51 -13.66
N ALA A 478 15.25 27.07 -14.36
CA ALA A 478 14.35 26.03 -13.88
C ALA A 478 14.94 24.65 -14.12
N LEU A 479 14.77 23.75 -13.16
CA LEU A 479 14.90 22.32 -13.39
C LEU A 479 13.55 21.79 -13.88
N MET A 480 13.42 21.51 -15.18
CA MET A 480 12.16 21.08 -15.79
C MET A 480 12.11 19.58 -16.03
N ALA A 481 10.97 18.95 -15.72
CA ALA A 481 10.65 17.58 -16.12
C ALA A 481 10.19 17.52 -17.57
N VAL A 482 10.59 16.48 -18.32
CA VAL A 482 10.25 16.33 -19.73
C VAL A 482 9.51 15.04 -20.05
N GLY A 483 8.63 15.12 -21.06
CA GLY A 483 7.88 13.98 -21.56
C GLY A 483 7.05 14.32 -22.80
N ARG A 484 6.10 13.45 -23.13
CA ARG A 484 5.15 13.60 -24.23
C ARG A 484 3.85 14.26 -23.77
N ALA A 485 3.28 15.11 -24.62
CA ALA A 485 2.12 15.93 -24.35
C ALA A 485 0.96 15.66 -25.33
N GLY A 486 0.67 14.38 -25.59
CA GLY A 486 -0.26 13.94 -26.63
C GLY A 486 0.40 13.68 -27.98
N SER A 487 -0.39 13.60 -29.04
CA SER A 487 0.10 13.20 -30.37
C SER A 487 0.99 14.27 -31.01
N GLY A 488 2.29 14.02 -31.06
CA GLY A 488 3.26 14.87 -31.77
C GLY A 488 3.77 16.07 -30.98
N TRP A 489 3.51 16.14 -29.67
CA TRP A 489 4.00 17.22 -28.80
C TRP A 489 4.85 16.66 -27.66
N SER A 490 5.86 17.44 -27.28
CA SER A 490 6.67 17.19 -26.07
C SER A 490 6.56 18.36 -25.12
N PHE A 491 6.66 18.10 -23.82
CA PHE A 491 6.62 19.13 -22.79
C PHE A 491 7.93 19.23 -22.00
N ALA A 492 8.16 20.44 -21.47
CA ALA A 492 9.01 20.70 -20.31
C ALA A 492 8.16 21.39 -19.24
N PHE A 493 8.13 20.88 -18.02
CA PHE A 493 7.25 21.31 -16.93
C PHE A 493 8.02 21.64 -15.66
N ASP A 494 7.63 22.75 -15.00
CA ASP A 494 8.11 23.18 -13.70
C ASP A 494 6.92 23.51 -12.81
N GLY A 495 6.77 22.73 -11.73
CA GLY A 495 5.67 22.84 -10.77
C GLY A 495 5.95 23.74 -9.56
N ASP A 496 7.15 24.35 -9.47
CA ASP A 496 7.48 25.32 -8.43
C ASP A 496 8.43 26.42 -8.97
N PRO A 497 7.93 27.25 -9.89
CA PRO A 497 8.75 28.27 -10.54
C PRO A 497 9.09 29.42 -9.59
N ALA A 498 10.16 30.14 -9.94
CA ALA A 498 10.54 31.37 -9.26
C ALA A 498 9.42 32.44 -9.33
N PRO A 499 9.49 33.52 -8.52
CA PRO A 499 8.55 34.63 -8.64
C PRO A 499 8.48 35.22 -10.05
N PHE A 500 7.27 35.42 -10.56
CA PHE A 500 7.05 36.07 -11.84
C PHE A 500 7.37 37.57 -11.77
N SER A 501 8.11 38.07 -12.76
CA SER A 501 8.45 39.49 -12.89
C SER A 501 8.17 39.96 -14.33
N PRO A 502 7.01 40.59 -14.60
CA PRO A 502 6.62 40.99 -15.95
C PRO A 502 7.68 41.84 -16.68
N GLN A 503 8.39 42.70 -15.95
CA GLN A 503 9.37 43.64 -16.49
C GLN A 503 10.69 43.00 -16.96
N ARG A 504 10.98 41.79 -16.46
CA ARG A 504 12.21 41.03 -16.73
C ARG A 504 11.96 39.74 -17.48
N PHE A 505 10.70 39.33 -17.57
CA PHE A 505 10.32 38.08 -18.22
C PHE A 505 10.70 38.09 -19.72
N VAL A 506 11.32 37.00 -20.15
CA VAL A 506 11.69 36.71 -21.54
C VAL A 506 11.11 35.34 -21.86
N SER A 507 10.08 35.32 -22.71
CA SER A 507 9.48 34.06 -23.11
C SER A 507 10.44 33.23 -23.97
N PRO A 508 10.60 31.92 -23.70
CA PRO A 508 11.35 31.03 -24.58
C PRO A 508 10.61 30.66 -25.86
N ALA A 509 9.34 31.06 -26.05
CA ALA A 509 8.47 30.60 -27.14
C ALA A 509 9.13 30.71 -28.53
N ALA A 510 9.73 31.86 -28.85
CA ALA A 510 10.44 32.06 -30.11
C ALA A 510 11.62 31.09 -30.26
N SER A 511 12.49 30.99 -29.25
CA SER A 511 13.67 30.10 -29.28
C SER A 511 13.32 28.61 -29.28
N ALA A 512 12.24 28.22 -28.58
CA ALA A 512 11.77 26.86 -28.51
C ALA A 512 11.08 26.43 -29.82
N GLY A 513 10.45 27.37 -30.51
CA GLY A 513 9.75 27.16 -31.79
C GLY A 513 10.66 27.16 -33.02
N VAL A 514 11.99 27.11 -32.90
CA VAL A 514 12.87 27.08 -34.10
C VAL A 514 12.60 25.82 -34.92
N GLY A 515 12.17 26.00 -36.18
CA GLY A 515 11.82 24.91 -37.10
C GLY A 515 10.53 24.15 -36.76
N SER A 516 9.72 24.65 -35.82
CA SER A 516 8.41 24.10 -35.49
C SER A 516 7.54 25.16 -34.79
N ARG A 517 6.63 24.73 -33.91
CA ARG A 517 5.80 25.60 -33.08
C ARG A 517 6.03 25.28 -31.61
N ALA A 518 6.01 26.31 -30.77
CA ALA A 518 6.09 26.16 -29.33
C ALA A 518 5.03 27.02 -28.62
N VAL A 519 4.49 26.50 -27.53
CA VAL A 519 3.51 27.16 -26.66
C VAL A 519 4.10 27.23 -25.26
N VAL A 520 4.09 28.41 -24.66
CA VAL A 520 4.58 28.63 -23.30
C VAL A 520 3.44 29.12 -22.44
N VAL A 521 3.25 28.48 -21.29
CA VAL A 521 2.30 28.91 -20.26
C VAL A 521 3.03 29.13 -18.94
N TRP A 522 2.70 30.21 -18.25
CA TRP A 522 3.10 30.43 -16.86
C TRP A 522 1.90 30.95 -16.08
N CYS A 523 1.45 30.17 -15.10
CA CYS A 523 0.28 30.47 -14.29
C CYS A 523 0.68 30.64 -12.83
N GLY A 524 0.09 31.66 -12.19
CA GLY A 524 0.12 31.85 -10.74
C GLY A 524 -1.14 32.55 -10.26
N LEU A 525 -2.31 32.17 -10.77
CA LEU A 525 -3.60 32.77 -10.40
C LEU A 525 -4.00 32.45 -8.95
N ARG A 526 -3.49 31.36 -8.39
CA ARG A 526 -3.83 30.86 -7.04
C ARG A 526 -2.76 31.14 -5.99
N THR A 527 -1.82 32.05 -6.24
CA THR A 527 -0.77 32.39 -5.27
C THR A 527 -1.31 33.24 -4.11
N TRP A 528 -1.08 32.84 -2.85
CA TRP A 528 -1.71 33.48 -1.68
C TRP A 528 -1.07 34.82 -1.27
N HIS A 529 0.21 35.01 -1.58
CA HIS A 529 1.01 36.16 -1.12
C HIS A 529 1.50 37.05 -2.27
N ARG A 530 1.04 36.81 -3.50
CA ARG A 530 1.48 37.50 -4.71
C ARG A 530 0.30 37.84 -5.59
N GLU A 531 0.50 38.81 -6.45
CA GLU A 531 -0.52 39.21 -7.42
C GLU A 531 -0.75 38.09 -8.44
N PRO A 532 -2.02 37.79 -8.76
CA PRO A 532 -2.37 36.73 -9.70
C PRO A 532 -1.90 37.10 -11.10
N PHE A 533 -1.35 36.12 -11.82
CA PHE A 533 -0.91 36.30 -13.19
C PHE A 533 -1.14 35.06 -14.04
N PHE A 534 -1.27 35.28 -15.35
CA PHE A 534 -1.32 34.24 -16.36
C PHE A 534 -0.63 34.74 -17.64
N HIS A 535 0.35 33.99 -18.13
CA HIS A 535 1.05 34.27 -19.36
C HIS A 535 0.86 33.14 -20.37
N LEU A 536 0.59 33.50 -21.63
CA LEU A 536 0.63 32.62 -22.79
C LEU A 536 1.48 33.28 -23.88
N SER A 537 2.39 32.52 -24.49
CA SER A 537 3.05 32.95 -25.73
C SER A 537 3.24 31.79 -26.69
N VAL A 538 3.14 32.10 -27.98
CA VAL A 538 3.26 31.12 -29.06
C VAL A 538 4.34 31.58 -30.03
N GLY A 539 5.32 30.71 -30.24
CA GLY A 539 6.42 30.92 -31.17
C GLY A 539 6.36 29.95 -32.33
N ARG A 540 6.75 30.41 -33.51
CA ARG A 540 6.88 29.57 -34.70
C ARG A 540 8.10 30.00 -35.51
N ASP A 541 8.88 29.01 -35.94
CA ASP A 541 10.08 29.19 -36.77
C ASP A 541 11.06 30.26 -36.25
N GLY A 542 11.25 30.33 -34.93
CA GLY A 542 12.19 31.26 -34.31
C GLY A 542 11.62 32.64 -33.98
N ALA A 543 10.34 32.91 -34.27
CA ALA A 543 9.69 34.20 -34.01
C ALA A 543 8.44 34.05 -33.12
N GLU A 544 8.18 35.02 -32.26
CA GLU A 544 6.91 35.11 -31.52
C GLU A 544 5.77 35.48 -32.50
N GLN A 545 4.71 34.67 -32.53
CA GLN A 545 3.52 34.94 -33.35
C GLN A 545 2.53 35.83 -32.61
N TYR A 546 2.24 35.47 -31.36
CA TYR A 546 1.37 36.22 -30.46
C TYR A 546 1.66 35.82 -29.01
N ALA A 547 1.35 36.73 -28.09
CA ALA A 547 1.43 36.50 -26.66
C ALA A 547 0.40 37.35 -25.91
N PHE A 548 0.01 36.92 -24.73
CA PHE A 548 -0.62 37.79 -23.76
C PHE A 548 -0.15 37.50 -22.34
N THR A 549 -0.20 38.52 -21.50
CA THR A 549 0.07 38.42 -20.06
C THR A 549 -1.03 39.17 -19.32
N TYR A 550 -1.77 38.45 -18.49
CA TYR A 550 -2.60 39.02 -17.44
C TYR A 550 -1.73 39.17 -16.17
N ALA A 551 -1.57 40.39 -15.68
CA ALA A 551 -0.89 40.71 -14.41
C ALA A 551 -1.33 42.10 -13.93
N GLU A 552 -1.29 42.38 -12.63
CA GLU A 552 -1.65 43.69 -12.07
C GLU A 552 -3.06 44.17 -12.49
N GLY A 553 -4.00 43.25 -12.75
CA GLY A 553 -5.36 43.56 -13.20
C GLY A 553 -5.47 44.05 -14.66
N ALA A 554 -4.41 43.94 -15.45
CA ALA A 554 -4.37 44.38 -16.84
C ALA A 554 -3.89 43.25 -17.77
N VAL A 555 -4.35 43.29 -19.03
CA VAL A 555 -3.89 42.39 -20.09
C VAL A 555 -2.97 43.16 -21.03
N GLN A 556 -1.75 42.67 -21.18
CA GLN A 556 -0.81 43.09 -22.23
C GLN A 556 -0.81 42.02 -23.32
N GLN A 557 -0.86 42.42 -24.60
CA GLN A 557 -0.92 41.47 -25.72
C GLN A 557 -0.05 41.91 -26.91
N SER A 558 0.47 40.94 -27.65
CA SER A 558 1.22 41.07 -28.90
C SER A 558 0.66 40.11 -29.96
N GLY A 559 0.76 40.49 -31.24
CA GLY A 559 0.31 39.65 -32.35
C GLY A 559 -1.22 39.51 -32.47
N GLU A 560 -1.66 38.66 -33.40
CA GLU A 560 -3.09 38.33 -33.60
C GLU A 560 -3.44 37.06 -32.83
N ILE A 561 -4.11 37.22 -31.69
CA ILE A 561 -4.51 36.09 -30.83
C ILE A 561 -5.78 35.42 -31.39
N PRO A 562 -5.79 34.07 -31.55
CA PRO A 562 -6.98 33.34 -31.97
C PRO A 562 -8.19 33.62 -31.08
N SER A 563 -9.38 33.66 -31.66
CA SER A 563 -10.60 33.99 -30.90
C SER A 563 -10.87 33.02 -29.74
N ALA A 564 -10.49 31.74 -29.89
CA ALA A 564 -10.55 30.72 -28.85
C ALA A 564 -9.73 31.09 -27.61
N LEU A 565 -8.59 31.76 -27.80
CA LEU A 565 -7.63 32.13 -26.76
C LEU A 565 -7.74 33.59 -26.33
N ASN A 566 -8.84 34.27 -26.65
CA ASN A 566 -8.98 35.69 -26.32
C ASN A 566 -9.02 35.89 -24.79
N PRO A 567 -8.06 36.64 -24.19
CA PRO A 567 -7.93 36.79 -22.74
C PRO A 567 -9.16 37.42 -22.09
N SER A 568 -9.94 38.20 -22.84
CA SER A 568 -11.18 38.77 -22.34
C SER A 568 -12.11 37.65 -21.84
N ARG A 569 -12.21 36.52 -22.55
CA ARG A 569 -13.11 35.41 -22.19
C ARG A 569 -12.85 34.80 -20.82
N PHE A 570 -11.66 34.97 -20.26
CA PHE A 570 -11.22 34.30 -19.04
C PHE A 570 -10.99 35.27 -17.87
N PHE A 571 -10.52 36.49 -18.14
CA PHE A 571 -10.01 37.41 -17.11
C PHE A 571 -10.90 38.65 -16.89
N HIS A 572 -12.23 38.47 -16.97
CA HIS A 572 -13.20 39.56 -16.72
C HIS A 572 -13.57 39.74 -15.24
N ASP A 573 -13.64 38.64 -14.49
CA ASP A 573 -13.98 38.59 -13.06
C ASP A 573 -13.21 37.41 -12.42
N LEU A 574 -12.33 37.69 -11.46
CA LEU A 574 -11.50 36.68 -10.79
C LEU A 574 -12.05 36.26 -9.43
N ASP A 575 -13.33 36.54 -9.15
CA ASP A 575 -14.05 36.01 -7.99
C ASP A 575 -13.88 34.48 -7.86
N ASP A 576 -13.76 33.77 -8.99
CA ASP A 576 -13.28 32.38 -9.05
C ASP A 576 -12.04 32.23 -9.94
N SER A 577 -10.87 32.47 -9.35
CA SER A 577 -9.58 32.34 -10.03
C SER A 577 -9.28 30.92 -10.52
N ALA A 578 -9.89 29.88 -9.91
CA ALA A 578 -9.69 28.49 -10.33
C ALA A 578 -10.50 28.17 -11.60
N GLU A 579 -11.71 28.70 -11.72
CA GLU A 579 -12.52 28.57 -12.94
C GLU A 579 -11.91 29.33 -14.13
N ALA A 580 -11.37 30.52 -13.89
CA ALA A 580 -10.63 31.28 -14.90
C ALA A 580 -9.39 30.51 -15.39
N GLU A 581 -8.64 29.90 -14.46
CA GLU A 581 -7.51 29.03 -14.77
C GLU A 581 -7.93 27.82 -15.62
N ARG A 582 -8.97 27.10 -15.19
CA ARG A 582 -9.53 25.94 -15.88
C ARG A 582 -9.95 26.28 -17.32
N SER A 583 -10.77 27.31 -17.49
CA SER A 583 -11.27 27.75 -18.80
C SER A 583 -10.14 28.14 -19.76
N ALA A 584 -9.09 28.80 -19.26
CA ALA A 584 -7.93 29.18 -20.08
C ALA A 584 -7.15 27.93 -20.54
N LEU A 585 -6.94 26.96 -19.65
CA LEU A 585 -6.23 25.72 -19.96
C LEU A 585 -7.01 24.80 -20.91
N GLU A 586 -8.34 24.73 -20.77
CA GLU A 586 -9.23 24.02 -21.71
C GLU A 586 -9.13 24.63 -23.12
N ALA A 587 -9.12 25.98 -23.22
CA ALA A 587 -8.97 26.66 -24.50
C ALA A 587 -7.60 26.39 -25.14
N VAL A 588 -6.51 26.35 -24.35
CA VAL A 588 -5.18 25.95 -24.84
C VAL A 588 -5.19 24.49 -25.31
N SER A 589 -5.79 23.58 -24.54
CA SER A 589 -5.90 22.16 -24.90
C SER A 589 -6.67 21.99 -26.22
N GLY A 590 -7.80 22.68 -26.37
CA GLY A 590 -8.65 22.62 -27.57
C GLY A 590 -8.01 23.23 -28.82
N GLU A 591 -7.25 24.32 -28.69
CA GLU A 591 -6.58 24.97 -29.83
C GLU A 591 -5.41 24.14 -30.37
N PHE A 592 -4.63 23.50 -29.48
CA PHE A 592 -3.40 22.79 -29.88
C PHE A 592 -3.51 21.26 -29.88
N GLY A 593 -4.58 20.68 -29.31
CA GLY A 593 -4.74 19.24 -29.16
C GLY A 593 -3.70 18.63 -28.22
N VAL A 594 -3.39 19.34 -27.14
CA VAL A 594 -2.31 19.03 -26.19
C VAL A 594 -2.86 18.63 -24.83
N GLN A 595 -2.10 17.80 -24.13
CA GLN A 595 -2.42 17.35 -22.77
C GLN A 595 -1.13 17.19 -21.96
N LEU A 596 -1.22 17.14 -20.63
CA LEU A 596 -0.08 16.83 -19.77
C LEU A 596 -0.40 15.62 -18.89
N PRO A 597 0.52 14.65 -18.78
CA PRO A 597 0.28 13.44 -18.00
C PRO A 597 0.32 13.74 -16.50
N ARG A 598 -0.87 13.85 -15.90
CA ARG A 598 -1.07 14.12 -14.48
C ARG A 598 -0.32 13.14 -13.61
N HIS A 599 -0.54 11.85 -13.84
CA HIS A 599 0.02 10.78 -13.04
C HIS A 599 1.53 10.72 -13.15
N ALA A 600 2.09 10.90 -14.35
CA ALA A 600 3.54 10.93 -14.55
C ALA A 600 4.21 12.11 -13.83
N ILE A 601 3.58 13.29 -13.84
CA ILE A 601 4.10 14.51 -13.22
C ILE A 601 4.03 14.44 -11.69
N VAL A 602 2.94 13.88 -11.16
CA VAL A 602 2.68 13.86 -9.70
C VAL A 602 3.33 12.65 -9.02
N ASN A 603 3.18 11.46 -9.59
CA ASN A 603 3.56 10.19 -8.95
C ASN A 603 4.73 9.48 -9.67
N GLY A 604 5.02 9.87 -10.91
CA GLY A 604 6.02 9.22 -11.74
C GLY A 604 7.45 9.74 -11.55
N ARG A 605 8.35 9.19 -12.36
CA ARG A 605 9.74 9.63 -12.51
C ARG A 605 9.99 10.03 -13.95
N LEU A 606 10.41 11.28 -14.15
CA LEU A 606 10.65 11.85 -15.47
C LEU A 606 12.08 12.36 -15.57
N HIS A 607 12.64 12.31 -16.78
CA HIS A 607 13.92 12.96 -17.06
C HIS A 607 13.80 14.47 -16.80
N THR A 608 14.90 15.10 -16.37
CA THR A 608 14.91 16.54 -16.11
C THR A 608 16.15 17.22 -16.69
N PHE A 609 16.08 18.53 -16.90
CA PHE A 609 17.23 19.34 -17.27
C PHE A 609 17.09 20.80 -16.81
N THR A 610 18.21 21.52 -16.78
CA THR A 610 18.22 22.94 -16.41
C THR A 610 18.00 23.83 -17.63
N THR A 611 16.98 24.67 -17.61
CA THR A 611 16.71 25.62 -18.70
C THR A 611 17.62 26.84 -18.62
N ARG A 612 17.73 27.55 -19.75
CA ARG A 612 18.14 28.98 -19.74
C ARG A 612 17.25 29.77 -18.80
N SER A 613 17.76 30.89 -18.29
CA SER A 613 16.93 31.81 -17.50
C SER A 613 15.81 32.41 -18.35
N TRP A 614 14.58 32.36 -17.82
CA TRP A 614 13.41 33.04 -18.41
C TRP A 614 13.33 34.51 -18.00
N THR A 615 14.34 35.00 -17.29
CA THR A 615 14.44 36.39 -16.87
C THR A 615 15.73 37.00 -17.39
N ARG A 616 15.63 38.20 -17.96
CA ARG A 616 16.81 38.93 -18.42
C ARG A 616 17.64 39.44 -17.22
N PRO A 617 18.96 39.61 -17.39
CA PRO A 617 19.79 40.29 -16.41
C PRO A 617 19.27 41.71 -16.08
N PRO A 618 19.54 42.22 -14.86
CA PRO A 618 19.28 43.61 -14.50
C PRO A 618 19.98 44.58 -15.46
N ARG A 619 19.29 45.63 -15.86
CA ARG A 619 19.88 46.78 -16.55
C ARG A 619 20.38 47.82 -15.56
N ASP A 620 21.23 48.74 -16.02
CA ASP A 620 21.68 49.87 -15.23
C ASP A 620 20.50 50.64 -14.63
N GLY A 621 20.48 50.77 -13.31
CA GLY A 621 19.40 51.43 -12.55
C GLY A 621 18.33 50.49 -11.98
N GLU A 622 18.34 49.19 -12.28
CA GLU A 622 17.39 48.23 -11.72
C GLU A 622 17.92 47.55 -10.44
N THR A 623 17.13 47.57 -9.37
CA THR A 623 17.46 46.88 -8.10
C THR A 623 17.41 45.36 -8.28
N TYR A 624 18.38 44.66 -7.68
CA TYR A 624 18.41 43.19 -7.63
C TYR A 624 19.06 42.70 -6.33
N ALA A 625 18.81 41.45 -5.96
CA ALA A 625 19.41 40.79 -4.80
C ALA A 625 20.16 39.52 -5.24
N VAL A 626 21.30 39.27 -4.60
CA VAL A 626 22.08 38.03 -4.74
C VAL A 626 22.47 37.56 -3.33
N ILE A 627 22.14 36.33 -3.00
CA ILE A 627 22.50 35.66 -1.74
C ILE A 627 23.46 34.53 -2.09
N ARG A 628 24.65 34.51 -1.47
CA ARG A 628 25.65 33.45 -1.62
C ARG A 628 25.78 32.68 -0.32
N LEU A 629 25.66 31.36 -0.39
CA LEU A 629 25.89 30.47 0.74
C LEU A 629 27.33 29.96 0.67
N HIS A 630 28.13 30.35 1.66
CA HIS A 630 29.48 29.82 1.86
C HIS A 630 29.44 28.74 2.94
N GLN A 631 29.75 27.49 2.60
CA GLN A 631 30.02 26.46 3.61
C GLN A 631 31.40 26.74 4.22
N SER A 632 31.43 27.08 5.50
CA SER A 632 32.66 27.06 6.28
C SER A 632 33.12 25.60 6.43
N ALA A 633 34.37 25.31 6.07
CA ALA A 633 34.98 24.00 6.33
C ALA A 633 34.87 23.66 7.83
N PRO A 634 34.68 22.39 8.21
CA PRO A 634 34.62 22.03 9.63
C PRO A 634 35.92 22.46 10.32
N HIS A 635 35.79 23.28 11.35
CA HIS A 635 36.91 23.68 12.20
C HIS A 635 37.58 22.41 12.75
N PRO A 636 38.90 22.23 12.60
CA PRO A 636 39.59 21.14 13.28
C PRO A 636 39.41 21.37 14.78
N ALA A 637 38.92 20.35 15.50
CA ALA A 637 38.74 20.38 16.94
C ALA A 637 40.06 20.75 17.64
N GLY A 638 40.18 22.02 17.99
CA GLY A 638 41.35 22.60 18.62
C GLY A 638 41.19 22.63 20.14
N SER A 639 41.98 21.79 20.79
CA SER A 639 42.62 22.00 22.10
C SER A 639 41.76 22.36 23.31
N LYS A 640 41.72 21.40 24.24
CA LYS A 640 41.50 21.55 25.69
C LYS A 640 41.80 22.97 26.21
N SER A 641 40.75 23.64 26.67
CA SER A 641 40.87 24.78 27.59
C SER A 641 41.22 24.22 28.97
N THR A 642 42.48 24.35 29.37
CA THR A 642 42.87 24.30 30.78
C THR A 642 42.29 25.52 31.47
N GLY A 643 41.43 25.30 32.46
CA GLY A 643 40.98 26.36 33.35
C GLY A 643 42.13 26.85 34.22
N ASP A 644 42.22 28.16 34.36
CA ASP A 644 42.76 28.80 35.55
C ASP A 644 41.82 29.97 35.87
N ASP A 645 41.05 29.76 36.94
CA ASP A 645 40.35 30.78 37.70
C ASP A 645 41.40 31.62 38.45
N GLU A 646 41.37 32.94 38.28
CA GLU A 646 41.74 33.85 39.37
C GLU A 646 40.87 35.12 39.33
N PRO A 647 40.19 35.49 40.44
CA PRO A 647 39.31 36.64 40.51
C PRO A 647 40.04 37.87 41.06
N GLY A 648 39.75 39.04 40.50
CA GLY A 648 40.29 40.32 40.97
C GLY A 648 39.35 41.50 40.74
N THR A 649 38.60 41.85 41.80
CA THR A 649 38.06 43.17 42.19
C THR A 649 38.68 44.38 41.45
N ARG A 650 37.95 45.43 41.07
CA ARG A 650 36.87 46.15 41.78
C ARG A 650 36.15 47.11 40.84
#